data_AF-A0AA90JY94-F1
#
_entry.id   AF-A0AA90JY94-F1
#
_cell.length_a   1.000
_cell.length_b   1.000
_cell.length_c   1.000
_cell.angle_alpha   90.00
_cell.angle_beta   90.00
_cell.angle_gamma   90.00
#
_symmetry.space_group_name_H-M   'P 1'
#
loop_
_entity.id
_entity.type
_entity.pdbx_description
1 polymer ?
#
loop_
_entity_poly.entity_id
_entity_poly.type
_entity_poly.pdbx_seq_one_letter_code
_entity_poly.pdbx_strand_id
1 'polypeptide(L)'
;MKLVTAPIKALYDPVGAFKDVFGGVQGIFAGLTGAAKTSGASSSEPSSQTVRSSKAPVRFILGRASTGGVLAWVQEEPGDQTGGEWLHIVYVLSEGAIAGVDEIYVDERPLSDLGENATSEVIINPAQVNAFLLSKCPDWRQEQIGRGLSFVRLSFKYDAEKFPSGIPDVRFVVRGRSDVYDPRNGAVGYSANTALLILWYLRNRCAIPDDEIIFDSFASSANVCDEPVFGPDGKISPRYFAGAVIGADEKRNTVLDNLLSACAGTLIRVGGRWSLQVGAYYGPADFTINEDMVIGTVEGTTEVSNSDAINTMRGTFVDPAQAWAETDYPEVAIQDWIAKDGGELAESQSFAYVTDAYLAQRLANISLRRRRSGGSLAVPLNFNGYNCRPGRAVKVDLPSLNILGEFMVTDWTMGAADACKVTLKPYEQAIFDDAVGQPYDPLGFISLPVGGLAAVTGLAWTPSGAAEVVQGVLSWAPPMQTVLSYTVTIRKGAEVVQSLKVGGEASSCNINGLTSGVYAMSVIAFGPGTRSGEASISVNVGGPPVPESCAVFASVDTITLVPANLQNSLNGGTYEYFYATNPSAPIADAVYLGQGLTFTHTGLAFAREYFYYVRSANAYGKSDFLFVPAATSSDPTQMLEVIAGQITESELGKELTSRIDLVDKNGPGSVNERVGEVRSELNEQVAGVNNAIETVKSSVTDARNELQQQLAAVDQEVEAARSELQQQINTVSALAGSLPYHKDKAYTLNQGVLGADGKLYQALKAVPKNNPPPNATYWTDVGQAIVTAAGTAQRVGKVETDVSTLNGTSTAQATKIEGLQSGLTTTNGNVTAAQQAAQAAATAAGAKGEVIYGT
;
A
#
# COMPACT_ATOMS: atom_id res chain seq x y z
N MET A 1 -19.29 23.84 67.16
CA MET A 1 -20.75 23.62 67.01
C MET A 1 -21.04 23.66 65.51
N LYS A 2 -21.32 22.60 64.73
CA LYS A 2 -21.50 21.15 64.94
C LYS A 2 -20.63 20.42 63.90
N LEU A 3 -19.89 19.42 64.36
CA LEU A 3 -19.39 18.29 63.58
C LEU A 3 -20.51 17.26 63.36
N VAL A 4 -20.52 16.59 62.21
CA VAL A 4 -21.13 15.26 61.97
C VAL A 4 -20.25 14.58 60.91
N THR A 5 -19.17 13.83 61.21
CA THR A 5 -19.05 12.38 61.53
C THR A 5 -19.98 11.39 60.79
N ALA A 6 -19.46 10.86 59.65
CA ALA A 6 -19.23 9.44 59.22
C ALA A 6 -20.38 8.37 59.34
N PRO A 7 -20.42 7.27 58.52
CA PRO A 7 -19.32 6.29 58.45
C PRO A 7 -19.01 5.60 57.10
N ILE A 8 -17.79 5.05 57.06
CA ILE A 8 -17.25 3.99 56.19
C ILE A 8 -17.67 2.61 56.73
N LYS A 9 -18.11 1.69 55.85
CA LYS A 9 -18.04 0.19 55.97
C LYS A 9 -18.39 -0.40 54.59
N ALA A 10 -17.43 -0.94 53.83
CA ALA A 10 -17.06 -2.38 53.71
C ALA A 10 -18.19 -3.22 53.05
N LEU A 11 -18.04 -4.13 52.09
CA LEU A 11 -16.99 -5.02 51.57
C LEU A 11 -17.28 -5.26 50.05
N TYR A 12 -16.33 -5.49 49.14
CA TYR A 12 -15.77 -6.82 48.78
C TYR A 12 -16.81 -7.95 48.70
N ASP A 13 -17.26 -8.31 47.49
CA ASP A 13 -17.43 -9.71 47.04
C ASP A 13 -17.49 -9.78 45.49
N PRO A 14 -16.73 -10.68 44.82
CA PRO A 14 -16.74 -10.85 43.38
C PRO A 14 -17.69 -12.00 42.95
N VAL A 15 -18.06 -12.01 41.66
CA VAL A 15 -18.79 -13.09 40.95
C VAL A 15 -20.33 -13.09 41.13
N GLY A 16 -21.03 -12.83 40.02
CA GLY A 16 -22.35 -13.43 39.76
C GLY A 16 -23.51 -12.49 39.45
N ALA A 17 -23.61 -11.99 38.21
CA ALA A 17 -24.89 -11.71 37.55
C ALA A 17 -24.68 -11.53 36.03
N PHE A 18 -24.41 -12.64 35.36
CA PHE A 18 -24.57 -12.76 33.91
C PHE A 18 -25.98 -13.30 33.63
N LYS A 19 -26.57 -12.78 32.54
CA LYS A 19 -27.70 -13.29 31.74
C LYS A 19 -29.12 -12.78 32.00
N ASP A 20 -29.66 -12.32 30.86
CA ASP A 20 -31.04 -12.33 30.39
C ASP A 20 -31.92 -11.14 30.78
N VAL A 21 -32.01 -10.16 29.87
CA VAL A 21 -33.15 -10.03 28.94
C VAL A 21 -32.72 -9.08 27.81
N PHE A 22 -32.59 -9.63 26.61
CA PHE A 22 -32.26 -8.94 25.36
C PHE A 22 -33.40 -8.05 24.88
N GLY A 23 -33.02 -6.89 24.34
CA GLY A 23 -33.80 -6.12 23.36
C GLY A 23 -33.27 -4.68 23.30
N GLY A 24 -32.67 -4.16 22.24
CA GLY A 24 -32.31 -4.70 20.94
C GLY A 24 -31.61 -3.55 20.19
N VAL A 25 -30.53 -3.87 19.46
CA VAL A 25 -30.01 -3.13 18.30
C VAL A 25 -29.79 -1.62 18.49
N GLN A 26 -28.67 -1.21 19.13
CA GLN A 26 -28.05 0.13 18.93
C GLN A 26 -26.58 0.26 19.41
N GLY A 27 -25.89 -0.85 19.73
CA GLY A 27 -24.62 -0.79 20.48
C GLY A 27 -23.36 -1.34 19.82
N ILE A 28 -23.27 -1.49 18.49
CA ILE A 28 -22.09 -2.09 17.82
C ILE A 28 -21.19 -1.05 17.12
N PHE A 29 -21.55 0.23 17.07
CA PHE A 29 -20.79 1.24 16.29
C PHE A 29 -19.97 2.25 17.10
N ALA A 30 -19.76 2.05 18.41
CA ALA A 30 -19.02 3.02 19.25
C ALA A 30 -17.57 2.62 19.59
N GLY A 31 -17.10 1.43 19.17
CA GLY A 31 -15.75 0.92 19.46
C GLY A 31 -14.80 0.88 18.26
N LEU A 32 -15.25 1.29 17.06
CA LEU A 32 -14.48 1.19 15.80
C LEU A 32 -13.78 2.48 15.39
N THR A 33 -13.91 3.56 16.16
CA THR A 33 -13.14 4.78 15.94
C THR A 33 -11.82 4.72 16.70
N GLY A 34 -10.90 3.88 16.21
CA GLY A 34 -9.48 4.17 16.29
C GLY A 34 -9.10 5.32 15.35
N ALA A 35 -9.96 6.33 15.24
CA ALA A 35 -9.59 7.65 14.78
C ALA A 35 -8.85 8.26 15.96
N ALA A 36 -7.64 8.75 15.73
CA ALA A 36 -7.13 9.80 16.61
C ALA A 36 -8.29 10.79 16.78
N LYS A 37 -8.73 11.01 18.03
CA LYS A 37 -9.68 12.08 18.32
C LYS A 37 -9.17 13.28 17.55
N THR A 38 -9.93 13.72 16.57
CA THR A 38 -9.74 15.02 15.94
C THR A 38 -9.97 16.02 17.05
N SER A 39 -8.91 16.33 17.78
CA SER A 39 -8.88 17.41 18.74
C SER A 39 -8.90 18.69 17.94
N GLY A 40 -10.08 19.05 17.44
CA GLY A 40 -10.47 20.45 17.31
C GLY A 40 -10.55 21.02 18.73
N ALA A 41 -9.41 21.24 19.35
CA ALA A 41 -9.27 21.88 20.65
C ALA A 41 -8.59 23.23 20.43
N SER A 42 -9.30 24.14 19.77
CA SER A 42 -9.00 25.57 19.83
C SER A 42 -9.34 26.08 21.23
N SER A 43 -8.44 25.83 22.18
CA SER A 43 -8.30 26.62 23.39
C SER A 43 -6.96 26.33 24.05
N SER A 44 -5.86 26.64 23.36
CA SER A 44 -4.70 27.08 24.13
C SER A 44 -4.94 28.55 24.48
N GLU A 45 -4.76 28.97 25.74
CA GLU A 45 -4.71 30.40 26.04
C GLU A 45 -3.67 31.04 25.11
N PRO A 46 -3.89 32.27 24.59
CA PRO A 46 -2.92 32.95 23.75
C PRO A 46 -1.61 33.08 24.52
N SER A 47 -0.66 32.21 24.18
CA SER A 47 0.51 31.94 25.01
C SER A 47 1.42 33.17 25.08
N SER A 48 1.46 33.98 24.03
CA SER A 48 2.31 35.15 23.86
C SER A 48 1.84 36.42 24.57
N GLN A 49 0.63 36.46 25.13
CA GLN A 49 0.09 37.65 25.77
C GLN A 49 0.30 37.66 27.29
N THR A 50 0.61 38.84 27.82
CA THR A 50 0.68 39.06 29.26
C THR A 50 -0.70 38.94 29.88
N VAL A 51 -0.85 38.10 30.91
CA VAL A 51 -2.11 38.01 31.67
C VAL A 51 -2.05 38.94 32.87
N ARG A 52 -3.00 39.88 32.95
CA ARG A 52 -3.17 40.82 34.06
C ARG A 52 -4.41 40.44 34.88
N SER A 53 -4.32 39.33 35.62
CA SER A 53 -5.43 38.80 36.44
C SER A 53 -4.93 38.26 37.77
N SER A 54 -5.64 38.60 38.86
CA SER A 54 -5.35 38.11 40.21
C SER A 54 -5.73 36.64 40.44
N LYS A 55 -6.39 36.01 39.47
CA LYS A 55 -6.83 34.60 39.52
C LYS A 55 -6.29 33.77 38.35
N ALA A 56 -5.29 34.28 37.63
CA ALA A 56 -4.72 33.52 36.52
C ALA A 56 -4.14 32.17 37.02
N PRO A 57 -4.40 31.06 36.32
CA PRO A 57 -3.79 29.79 36.64
C PRO A 57 -2.27 29.88 36.46
N VAL A 58 -1.51 29.19 37.31
CA VAL A 58 -0.08 29.04 37.09
C VAL A 58 0.16 28.22 35.82
N ARG A 59 1.27 28.48 35.13
CA ARG A 59 1.66 27.76 33.92
C ARG A 59 2.80 26.81 34.22
N PHE A 60 2.90 25.71 33.49
CA PHE A 60 4.14 24.94 33.40
C PHE A 60 4.56 24.87 31.94
N ILE A 61 5.85 25.11 31.71
CA ILE A 61 6.42 25.23 30.36
C ILE A 61 7.28 24.00 30.11
N LEU A 62 7.03 23.31 29.01
CA LEU A 62 7.79 22.14 28.57
C LEU A 62 8.49 22.44 27.25
N GLY A 63 9.70 21.92 27.05
CA GLY A 63 10.52 22.24 25.89
C GLY A 63 10.81 23.74 25.76
N ARG A 64 10.98 24.23 24.53
CA ARG A 64 11.20 25.65 24.23
C ARG A 64 9.90 26.29 23.76
N ALA A 65 9.39 27.28 24.47
CA ALA A 65 8.14 27.94 24.14
C ALA A 65 8.17 29.45 24.43
N SER A 66 7.30 30.21 23.77
CA SER A 66 7.08 31.63 24.05
C SER A 66 5.91 31.83 25.00
N THR A 67 6.07 32.69 26.00
CA THR A 67 4.97 33.10 26.88
C THR A 67 5.00 34.58 27.25
N GLY A 68 3.84 35.22 27.43
CA GLY A 68 3.76 36.56 28.04
C GLY A 68 3.83 36.56 29.57
N GLY A 69 3.75 35.38 30.22
CA GLY A 69 3.71 35.24 31.67
C GLY A 69 2.46 35.83 32.32
N VAL A 70 2.40 35.72 33.66
CA VAL A 70 1.35 36.32 34.50
C VAL A 70 1.95 37.49 35.25
N LEU A 71 1.39 38.69 35.06
CA LEU A 71 1.79 39.88 35.81
C LEU A 71 1.33 39.73 37.26
N ALA A 72 2.29 39.49 38.16
CA ALA A 72 2.03 39.22 39.56
C ALA A 72 2.24 40.44 40.46
N TRP A 73 3.07 41.40 40.03
CA TRP A 73 3.38 42.60 40.79
C TRP A 73 3.82 43.75 39.89
N VAL A 74 3.43 44.97 40.25
CA VAL A 74 3.89 46.21 39.63
C VAL A 74 4.02 47.26 40.72
N GLN A 75 5.16 47.94 40.82
CA GLN A 75 5.35 49.06 41.72
C GLN A 75 6.37 50.05 41.16
N GLU A 76 6.07 51.33 41.28
CA GLU A 76 6.99 52.43 40.97
C GLU A 76 7.94 52.70 42.14
N GLU A 77 9.19 53.02 41.83
CA GLU A 77 10.19 53.47 42.81
C GLU A 77 9.74 54.81 43.44
N PRO A 78 9.93 55.02 44.76
CA PRO A 78 9.55 56.29 45.40
C PRO A 78 10.25 57.50 44.79
N GLY A 79 9.49 58.54 44.39
CA GLY A 79 10.02 59.78 43.82
C GLY A 79 9.01 60.93 43.70
N ASP A 80 9.43 62.01 43.04
CA ASP A 80 8.69 63.27 42.87
C ASP A 80 7.75 63.30 41.62
N GLN A 81 7.47 62.15 40.99
CA GLN A 81 6.55 61.96 39.86
C GLN A 81 6.83 62.84 38.63
N THR A 82 8.09 63.23 38.43
CA THR A 82 8.49 64.27 37.46
C THR A 82 9.46 63.79 36.38
N GLY A 83 10.07 62.61 36.52
CA GLY A 83 10.85 61.95 35.48
C GLY A 83 12.06 61.14 35.98
N GLY A 84 12.33 60.00 35.34
CA GLY A 84 13.47 59.14 35.65
C GLY A 84 13.23 58.07 36.73
N GLU A 85 12.00 57.97 37.23
CA GLU A 85 11.54 56.90 38.12
C GLU A 85 11.49 55.55 37.41
N TRP A 86 11.74 54.51 38.17
CA TRP A 86 11.71 53.13 37.70
C TRP A 86 10.39 52.47 38.04
N LEU A 87 9.77 51.87 37.04
CA LEU A 87 8.66 50.94 37.22
C LEU A 87 9.19 49.52 37.30
N HIS A 88 8.98 48.86 38.44
CA HIS A 88 9.38 47.46 38.65
C HIS A 88 8.17 46.53 38.45
N ILE A 89 8.32 45.53 37.58
CA ILE A 89 7.27 44.59 37.22
C ILE A 89 7.77 43.16 37.41
N VAL A 90 6.93 42.29 37.97
CA VAL A 90 7.23 40.86 38.15
C VAL A 90 6.27 40.03 37.30
N TYR A 91 6.84 39.25 36.38
CA TYR A 91 6.13 38.30 35.54
C TYR A 91 6.43 36.88 35.99
N VAL A 92 5.43 36.16 36.48
CA VAL A 92 5.53 34.73 36.78
C VAL A 92 5.43 33.96 35.48
N LEU A 93 6.46 33.18 35.15
CA LEU A 93 6.53 32.43 33.91
C LEU A 93 6.03 31.00 34.08
N SER A 94 6.50 30.32 35.14
CA SER A 94 6.29 28.89 35.29
C SER A 94 6.31 28.41 36.74
N GLU A 95 5.57 27.35 37.03
CA GLU A 95 5.70 26.55 38.24
C GLU A 95 7.01 25.73 38.19
N GLY A 96 7.77 25.81 39.28
CA GLY A 96 9.07 25.19 39.52
C GLY A 96 10.20 25.73 38.64
N ALA A 97 11.32 25.00 38.62
CA ALA A 97 12.56 25.47 38.01
C ALA A 97 12.55 25.32 36.48
N ILE A 98 12.65 26.44 35.78
CA ILE A 98 12.92 26.48 34.34
C ILE A 98 14.42 26.35 34.08
N ALA A 99 14.80 25.95 32.86
CA ALA A 99 16.19 25.86 32.43
C ALA A 99 16.78 27.23 32.10
N GLY A 100 15.94 28.18 31.66
CA GLY A 100 16.33 29.56 31.46
C GLY A 100 15.37 30.33 30.55
N VAL A 101 15.64 31.63 30.40
CA VAL A 101 14.98 32.50 29.44
C VAL A 101 16.02 32.85 28.37
N ASP A 102 15.72 32.54 27.12
CA ASP A 102 16.63 32.77 25.99
C ASP A 102 16.52 34.23 25.52
N GLU A 103 15.28 34.74 25.39
CA GLU A 103 15.01 36.08 24.84
C GLU A 103 13.84 36.75 25.56
N ILE A 104 13.88 38.09 25.65
CA ILE A 104 12.82 38.94 26.20
C ILE A 104 12.50 40.01 25.17
N TYR A 105 11.23 40.10 24.79
CA TYR A 105 10.68 41.09 23.87
C TYR A 105 9.77 42.06 24.63
N VAL A 106 9.86 43.34 24.28
CA VAL A 106 9.07 44.43 24.86
C VAL A 106 8.50 45.25 23.70
N ASP A 107 7.18 45.24 23.51
CA ASP A 107 6.50 45.81 22.32
C ASP A 107 7.07 45.27 20.99
N GLU A 108 7.24 43.94 20.89
CA GLU A 108 7.78 43.21 19.72
C GLU A 108 9.23 43.50 19.31
N ARG A 109 9.99 44.27 20.10
CA ARG A 109 11.44 44.47 19.92
C ARG A 109 12.22 43.81 21.06
N PRO A 110 13.46 43.33 20.82
CA PRO A 110 14.31 42.77 21.86
C PRO A 110 14.57 43.77 23.00
N LEU A 111 14.64 43.27 24.25
CA LEU A 111 14.95 44.08 25.45
C LEU A 111 16.26 44.89 25.30
N SER A 112 17.24 44.36 24.55
CA SER A 112 18.52 45.02 24.29
C SER A 112 18.38 46.40 23.64
N ASP A 113 17.32 46.62 22.85
CA ASP A 113 17.11 47.86 22.11
C ASP A 113 16.69 49.03 23.01
N LEU A 114 16.29 48.73 24.25
CA LEU A 114 15.94 49.71 25.27
C LEU A 114 17.18 50.22 26.03
N GLY A 115 18.34 49.57 25.90
CA GLY A 115 19.59 49.99 26.52
C GLY A 115 19.45 50.22 28.03
N GLU A 116 19.90 51.39 28.52
CA GLU A 116 19.85 51.76 29.94
C GLU A 116 18.42 52.01 30.47
N ASN A 117 17.41 52.06 29.60
CA ASN A 117 16.02 52.32 30.00
C ASN A 117 15.27 51.06 30.43
N ALA A 118 15.88 49.87 30.33
CA ALA A 118 15.29 48.62 30.81
C ALA A 118 16.32 47.70 31.45
N THR A 119 15.96 47.03 32.55
CA THR A 119 16.78 45.97 33.15
C THR A 119 15.92 44.74 33.43
N SER A 120 16.51 43.55 33.31
CA SER A 120 15.88 42.28 33.65
C SER A 120 16.68 41.50 34.68
N GLU A 121 16.01 40.66 35.45
CA GLU A 121 16.61 39.61 36.25
C GLU A 121 15.72 38.38 36.16
N VAL A 122 16.30 37.22 35.83
CA VAL A 122 15.57 35.94 35.79
C VAL A 122 15.79 35.23 37.12
N ILE A 123 14.70 34.96 37.84
CA ILE A 123 14.73 34.33 39.15
C ILE A 123 14.08 32.94 39.03
N ILE A 124 14.86 31.90 39.30
CA ILE A 124 14.46 30.50 39.10
C ILE A 124 14.32 29.84 40.47
N ASN A 125 13.09 29.44 40.82
CA ASN A 125 12.73 28.73 42.06
C ASN A 125 13.47 29.23 43.32
N PRO A 126 13.31 30.50 43.69
CA PRO A 126 14.10 31.12 44.75
C PRO A 126 13.79 30.53 46.13
N ALA A 127 14.83 30.35 46.94
CA ALA A 127 14.71 29.97 48.35
C ALA A 127 14.63 31.19 49.29
N GLN A 128 15.09 32.35 48.82
CA GLN A 128 15.18 33.61 49.57
C GLN A 128 14.50 34.73 48.79
N VAL A 129 14.03 35.76 49.50
CA VAL A 129 13.41 36.93 48.89
C VAL A 129 14.40 37.66 47.97
N ASN A 130 13.93 38.17 46.84
CA ASN A 130 14.78 38.94 45.92
C ASN A 130 15.23 40.25 46.59
N ALA A 131 16.55 40.40 46.77
CA ALA A 131 17.14 41.53 47.49
C ALA A 131 16.92 42.87 46.75
N PHE A 132 16.88 42.85 45.42
CA PHE A 132 16.65 44.05 44.62
C PHE A 132 15.24 44.60 44.86
N LEU A 133 14.22 43.76 44.69
CA LEU A 133 12.82 44.12 44.93
C LEU A 133 12.59 44.58 46.37
N LEU A 134 13.18 43.90 47.36
CA LEU A 134 13.07 44.31 48.77
C LEU A 134 13.67 45.71 49.04
N SER A 135 14.72 46.10 48.30
CA SER A 135 15.35 47.41 48.48
C SER A 135 14.66 48.53 47.68
N LYS A 136 14.07 48.21 46.53
CA LYS A 136 13.54 49.17 45.55
C LYS A 136 12.02 49.32 45.58
N CYS A 137 11.29 48.32 46.07
CA CYS A 137 9.84 48.30 46.15
C CYS A 137 9.40 48.32 47.63
N PRO A 138 8.90 49.45 48.16
CA PRO A 138 8.52 49.58 49.58
C PRO A 138 7.46 48.57 50.05
N ASP A 139 6.56 48.15 49.17
CA ASP A 139 5.48 47.23 49.52
C ASP A 139 5.87 45.76 49.34
N TRP A 140 7.06 45.48 48.81
CA TRP A 140 7.59 44.12 48.69
C TRP A 140 8.10 43.60 50.04
N ARG A 141 7.56 42.49 50.52
CA ARG A 141 7.79 41.95 51.87
C ARG A 141 8.73 40.75 51.88
N GLN A 142 9.32 40.45 53.04
CA GLN A 142 10.23 39.31 53.19
C GLN A 142 9.56 37.95 52.91
N GLU A 143 8.24 37.86 53.05
CA GLU A 143 7.48 36.64 52.76
C GLU A 143 7.22 36.42 51.27
N GLN A 144 7.35 37.47 50.42
CA GLN A 144 7.13 37.40 48.97
C GLN A 144 8.37 36.83 48.26
N ILE A 145 8.66 35.56 48.54
CA ILE A 145 9.81 34.85 47.98
C ILE A 145 9.52 34.35 46.56
N GLY A 146 8.30 33.86 46.31
CA GLY A 146 7.97 33.15 45.06
C GLY A 146 8.48 31.71 45.04
N ARG A 147 8.49 31.01 46.18
CA ARG A 147 8.92 29.60 46.29
C ARG A 147 8.13 28.71 45.34
N GLY A 148 8.82 27.82 44.63
CA GLY A 148 8.19 26.93 43.66
C GLY A 148 7.75 27.62 42.37
N LEU A 149 8.17 28.87 42.12
CA LEU A 149 7.89 29.60 40.88
C LEU A 149 9.20 30.06 40.24
N SER A 150 9.19 30.17 38.92
CA SER A 150 10.20 30.92 38.16
C SER A 150 9.55 32.18 37.59
N PHE A 151 10.17 33.32 37.83
CA PHE A 151 9.65 34.63 37.43
C PHE A 151 10.77 35.54 36.93
N VAL A 152 10.39 36.55 36.15
CA VAL A 152 11.29 37.58 35.67
C VAL A 152 10.89 38.91 36.29
N ARG A 153 11.88 39.58 36.89
CA ARG A 153 11.76 40.98 37.26
C ARG A 153 12.20 41.82 36.07
N LEU A 154 11.31 42.66 35.56
CA LEU A 154 11.62 43.71 34.61
C LEU A 154 11.54 45.07 35.28
N SER A 155 12.37 45.99 34.85
CA SER A 155 12.28 47.37 35.32
C SER A 155 12.50 48.33 34.19
N PHE A 156 11.60 49.29 34.08
CA PHE A 156 11.58 50.28 33.02
C PHE A 156 11.74 51.67 33.60
N LYS A 157 12.66 52.45 33.05
CA LYS A 157 12.79 53.87 33.38
C LYS A 157 11.84 54.66 32.50
N TYR A 158 11.02 55.53 33.09
CA TYR A 158 10.06 56.30 32.32
C TYR A 158 10.74 57.17 31.25
N ASP A 159 10.30 56.98 30.00
CA ASP A 159 10.77 57.70 28.81
C ASP A 159 9.62 57.71 27.78
N ALA A 160 9.12 58.90 27.45
CA ALA A 160 7.95 59.07 26.58
C ALA A 160 8.23 58.72 25.11
N GLU A 161 9.48 58.76 24.66
CA GLU A 161 9.85 58.35 23.29
C GLU A 161 9.97 56.83 23.18
N LYS A 162 10.46 56.18 24.24
CA LYS A 162 10.63 54.73 24.26
C LYS A 162 9.35 53.98 24.62
N PHE A 163 8.49 54.55 25.46
CA PHE A 163 7.24 53.91 25.91
C PHE A 163 6.01 54.79 25.62
N PRO A 164 5.69 55.05 24.33
CA PRO A 164 4.59 55.96 23.94
C PRO A 164 3.20 55.42 24.34
N SER A 165 3.08 54.11 24.54
CA SER A 165 1.83 53.42 24.88
C SER A 165 1.66 53.13 26.38
N GLY A 166 2.58 53.60 27.24
CA GLY A 166 2.57 53.32 28.67
C GLY A 166 3.25 52.00 29.03
N ILE A 167 2.63 51.18 29.90
CA ILE A 167 3.19 49.89 30.34
C ILE A 167 3.29 48.95 29.13
N PRO A 168 4.51 48.55 28.71
CA PRO A 168 4.70 47.80 27.49
C PRO A 168 4.21 46.35 27.63
N ASP A 169 3.93 45.72 26.48
CA ASP A 169 3.62 44.30 26.44
C ASP A 169 4.91 43.49 26.32
N VAL A 170 4.99 42.41 27.09
CA VAL A 170 6.20 41.62 27.24
C VAL A 170 5.97 40.17 26.83
N ARG A 171 6.94 39.61 26.12
CA ARG A 171 6.98 38.21 25.70
C ARG A 171 8.34 37.61 25.99
N PHE A 172 8.34 36.39 26.53
CA PHE A 172 9.53 35.66 26.98
C PHE A 172 9.67 34.39 26.17
N VAL A 173 10.84 34.14 25.60
CA VAL A 173 11.19 32.84 25.01
C VAL A 173 11.90 32.02 26.07
N VAL A 174 11.27 30.93 26.50
CA VAL A 174 11.65 30.18 27.70
C VAL A 174 12.06 28.76 27.32
N ARG A 175 13.19 28.31 27.85
CA ARG A 175 13.50 26.89 27.98
C ARG A 175 12.87 26.42 29.28
N GLY A 176 11.84 25.60 29.16
CA GLY A 176 10.92 25.18 30.21
C GLY A 176 11.56 24.35 31.32
N ARG A 177 10.82 23.38 31.86
CA ARG A 177 11.24 22.56 33.00
C ARG A 177 12.65 21.98 32.84
N SER A 178 13.42 22.07 33.92
CA SER A 178 14.80 21.59 34.03
C SER A 178 14.93 20.24 34.76
N ASP A 179 13.81 19.65 35.16
CA ASP A 179 13.71 18.39 35.89
C ASP A 179 13.12 17.25 35.04
N VAL A 180 13.32 17.30 33.72
CA VAL A 180 12.88 16.22 32.82
C VAL A 180 13.82 15.03 32.99
N TYR A 181 13.25 13.89 33.38
CA TYR A 181 13.97 12.63 33.60
C TYR A 181 14.07 11.82 32.30
N ASP A 182 15.28 11.39 31.94
CA ASP A 182 15.55 10.51 30.81
C ASP A 182 15.80 9.06 31.30
N PRO A 183 14.90 8.10 31.00
CA PRO A 183 15.03 6.72 31.45
C PRO A 183 16.17 5.95 30.77
N ARG A 184 16.76 6.46 29.68
CA ARG A 184 17.86 5.78 28.96
C ARG A 184 19.17 5.80 29.72
N ASN A 185 19.40 6.87 30.47
CA ASN A 185 20.67 7.14 31.15
C ASN A 185 20.50 7.66 32.60
N GLY A 186 19.26 7.86 33.05
CA GLY A 186 18.96 8.38 34.40
C GLY A 186 19.23 9.87 34.57
N ALA A 187 19.55 10.61 33.50
CA ALA A 187 19.82 12.03 33.58
C ALA A 187 18.55 12.82 33.88
N VAL A 188 18.72 13.93 34.60
CA VAL A 188 17.65 14.90 34.88
C VAL A 188 18.12 16.26 34.40
N GLY A 189 17.35 16.88 33.51
CA GLY A 189 17.74 18.14 32.89
C GLY A 189 16.66 18.74 32.01
N TYR A 190 17.03 19.76 31.24
CA TYR A 190 16.19 20.29 30.18
C TYR A 190 16.18 19.33 28.98
N SER A 191 15.01 19.10 28.39
CA SER A 191 14.87 18.40 27.12
C SER A 191 13.68 18.93 26.32
N ALA A 192 13.77 18.88 25.00
CA ALA A 192 12.67 19.13 24.07
C ALA A 192 12.07 17.83 23.49
N ASN A 193 12.64 16.67 23.85
CA ASN A 193 12.22 15.36 23.36
C ASN A 193 10.78 15.04 23.82
N THR A 194 9.86 14.90 22.86
CA THR A 194 8.42 14.79 23.16
C THR A 194 8.09 13.59 24.06
N ALA A 195 8.77 12.44 23.90
CA ALA A 195 8.55 11.26 24.74
C ALA A 195 8.91 11.52 26.21
N LEU A 196 10.00 12.25 26.46
CA LEU A 196 10.42 12.63 27.81
C LEU A 196 9.48 13.66 28.43
N LEU A 197 8.95 14.59 27.63
CA LEU A 197 7.96 15.57 28.07
C LEU A 197 6.64 14.88 28.48
N ILE A 198 6.19 13.87 27.72
CA ILE A 198 5.04 13.04 28.08
C ILE A 198 5.30 12.29 29.40
N LEU A 199 6.48 11.69 29.55
CA LEU A 199 6.86 10.98 30.78
C LEU A 199 6.82 11.92 32.00
N TRP A 200 7.40 13.11 31.87
CA TRP A 200 7.34 14.13 32.91
C TRP A 200 5.89 14.51 33.25
N TYR A 201 5.04 14.71 32.24
CA TYR A 201 3.64 15.07 32.48
C TYR A 201 2.87 13.96 33.22
N LEU A 202 3.06 12.70 32.84
CA LEU A 202 2.43 11.56 33.50
C LEU A 202 2.84 11.44 34.97
N ARG A 203 4.14 11.56 35.25
CA ARG A 203 4.69 11.44 36.61
C ARG A 203 4.30 12.63 37.48
N ASN A 204 4.46 13.85 36.98
CA ASN A 204 4.35 15.06 37.80
C ASN A 204 2.94 15.67 37.82
N ARG A 205 2.17 15.55 36.74
CA ARG A 205 0.83 16.19 36.62
C ARG A 205 -0.32 15.20 36.73
N CYS A 206 -0.16 14.01 36.18
CA CYS A 206 -1.12 12.91 36.39
C CYS A 206 -0.83 12.12 37.67
N ALA A 207 0.32 12.34 38.31
CA ALA A 207 0.73 11.66 39.55
C ALA A 207 0.71 10.13 39.43
N ILE A 208 1.09 9.62 38.25
CA ILE A 208 1.18 8.18 37.99
C ILE A 208 2.44 7.65 38.69
N PRO A 209 2.31 6.64 39.56
CA PRO A 209 3.45 6.01 40.22
C PRO A 209 4.43 5.36 39.22
N ASP A 210 5.71 5.35 39.56
CA ASP A 210 6.77 4.81 38.71
C ASP A 210 6.58 3.30 38.42
N ASP A 211 5.95 2.53 39.33
CA ASP A 211 5.62 1.11 39.13
C ASP A 211 4.45 0.86 38.16
N GLU A 212 3.69 1.90 37.83
CA GLU A 212 2.69 1.90 36.78
C GLU A 212 3.26 2.34 35.41
N ILE A 213 4.57 2.56 35.26
CA ILE A 213 5.18 3.04 34.02
C ILE A 213 6.17 2.00 33.47
N ILE A 214 6.08 1.73 32.17
CA ILE A 214 7.05 0.91 31.43
C ILE A 214 8.14 1.81 30.88
N PHE A 215 9.14 2.14 31.70
CA PHE A 215 10.23 3.07 31.34
C PHE A 215 10.97 2.68 30.06
N ASP A 216 11.12 1.39 29.77
CA ASP A 216 11.76 0.89 28.54
C ASP A 216 11.03 1.37 27.28
N SER A 217 9.71 1.47 27.30
CA SER A 217 8.92 1.98 26.16
C SER A 217 9.15 3.49 25.94
N PHE A 218 9.32 4.24 27.02
CA PHE A 218 9.63 5.67 26.97
C PHE A 218 11.07 5.91 26.52
N ALA A 219 12.00 5.04 26.94
CA ALA A 219 13.38 5.02 26.48
C ALA A 219 13.46 4.73 24.97
N SER A 220 12.77 3.70 24.50
CA SER A 220 12.69 3.38 23.06
C SER A 220 12.03 4.52 22.27
N SER A 221 10.94 5.09 22.78
CA SER A 221 10.28 6.24 22.15
C SER A 221 11.16 7.48 22.13
N ALA A 222 11.94 7.73 23.18
CA ALA A 222 12.88 8.85 23.24
C ALA A 222 14.01 8.68 22.21
N ASN A 223 14.50 7.46 21.98
CA ASN A 223 15.45 7.19 20.89
C ASN A 223 14.85 7.53 19.52
N VAL A 224 13.60 7.12 19.27
CA VAL A 224 12.89 7.48 18.03
C VAL A 224 12.72 8.99 17.88
N CYS A 225 12.35 9.71 18.95
CA CYS A 225 12.25 11.17 18.92
C CYS A 225 13.57 11.88 18.60
N ASP A 226 14.72 11.30 19.00
CA ASP A 226 16.06 11.85 18.76
C ASP A 226 16.67 11.45 17.40
N GLU A 227 16.00 10.59 16.62
CA GLU A 227 16.49 10.21 15.28
C GLU A 227 16.67 11.46 14.39
N PRO A 228 17.80 11.57 13.67
CA PRO A 228 18.05 12.71 12.81
C PRO A 228 17.13 12.66 11.59
N VAL A 229 16.44 13.76 11.33
CA VAL A 229 15.64 13.96 10.12
C VAL A 229 16.23 15.11 9.32
N PHE A 230 16.32 14.90 8.01
CA PHE A 230 16.84 15.87 7.07
C PHE A 230 15.69 16.71 6.53
N GLY A 231 15.69 18.00 6.86
CA GLY A 231 14.76 18.96 6.29
C GLY A 231 15.03 19.25 4.81
N PRO A 232 14.06 19.82 4.08
CA PRO A 232 14.24 20.23 2.68
C PRO A 232 15.34 21.29 2.48
N ASP A 233 15.68 22.02 3.54
CA ASP A 233 16.74 23.03 3.58
C ASP A 233 18.11 22.46 4.01
N GLY A 234 18.23 21.14 4.11
CA GLY A 234 19.44 20.43 4.55
C GLY A 234 19.72 20.54 6.05
N LYS A 235 18.85 21.20 6.84
CA LYS A 235 18.99 21.23 8.30
C LYS A 235 18.64 19.88 8.89
N ILE A 236 19.42 19.47 9.88
CA ILE A 236 19.14 18.26 10.67
C ILE A 236 18.35 18.69 11.90
N SER A 237 17.19 18.09 12.10
CA SER A 237 16.39 18.24 13.32
C SER A 237 16.07 16.87 13.93
N PRO A 238 15.82 16.80 15.24
CA PRO A 238 15.28 15.58 15.84
C PRO A 238 13.92 15.23 15.24
N ARG A 239 13.62 13.94 15.11
CA ARG A 239 12.37 13.43 14.53
C ARG A 239 11.14 14.05 15.18
N TYR A 240 11.10 14.11 16.51
CA TYR A 240 9.99 14.67 17.29
C TYR A 240 10.49 15.49 18.47
N PHE A 241 10.08 16.75 18.51
CA PHE A 241 10.28 17.64 19.65
C PHE A 241 9.04 18.52 19.83
N ALA A 242 8.82 19.01 21.06
CA ALA A 242 7.67 19.83 21.37
C ALA A 242 8.04 21.02 22.28
N GLY A 243 7.25 22.08 22.18
CA GLY A 243 7.31 23.25 23.04
C GLY A 243 5.89 23.61 23.49
N ALA A 244 5.62 23.55 24.79
CA ALA A 244 4.28 23.71 25.32
C ALA A 244 4.24 24.72 26.47
N VAL A 245 3.27 25.63 26.42
CA VAL A 245 2.84 26.43 27.57
C VAL A 245 1.50 25.88 28.02
N ILE A 246 1.46 25.32 29.22
CA ILE A 246 0.30 24.58 29.70
C ILE A 246 -0.24 25.27 30.94
N GLY A 247 -1.53 25.61 30.92
CA GLY A 247 -2.23 26.15 32.09
C GLY A 247 -2.51 25.06 33.13
N ALA A 248 -2.41 25.38 34.42
CA ALA A 248 -2.72 24.42 35.49
C ALA A 248 -4.20 23.99 35.56
N ASP A 249 -5.07 24.74 34.91
CA ASP A 249 -6.49 24.48 34.74
C ASP A 249 -6.84 23.75 33.42
N GLU A 250 -5.87 23.57 32.52
CA GLU A 250 -6.07 22.84 31.27
C GLU A 250 -6.38 21.36 31.57
N LYS A 251 -7.35 20.80 30.83
CA LYS A 251 -7.77 19.41 31.02
C LYS A 251 -6.62 18.47 30.68
N ARG A 252 -6.29 17.57 31.60
CA ARG A 252 -5.19 16.60 31.44
C ARG A 252 -5.23 15.81 30.13
N ASN A 253 -6.41 15.40 29.70
CA ASN A 253 -6.57 14.67 28.44
C ASN A 253 -6.22 15.54 27.23
N THR A 254 -6.63 16.81 27.22
CA THR A 254 -6.30 17.74 26.13
C THR A 254 -4.80 17.98 26.02
N VAL A 255 -4.13 18.17 27.16
CA VAL A 255 -2.66 18.33 27.20
C VAL A 255 -1.96 17.06 26.68
N LEU A 256 -2.40 15.89 27.12
CA LEU A 256 -1.85 14.62 26.64
C LEU A 256 -2.11 14.41 25.15
N ASP A 257 -3.31 14.70 24.66
CA ASP A 257 -3.67 14.59 23.24
C ASP A 257 -2.77 15.51 22.39
N ASN A 258 -2.51 16.74 22.83
CA ASN A 258 -1.62 17.69 22.17
C ASN A 258 -0.14 17.26 22.21
N LEU A 259 0.33 16.65 23.31
CA LEU A 259 1.69 16.10 23.39
C LEU A 259 1.85 14.85 22.51
N LEU A 260 0.83 13.99 22.45
CA LEU A 260 0.82 12.79 21.63
C LEU A 260 0.74 13.14 20.13
N SER A 261 -0.05 14.15 19.76
CA SER A 261 -0.13 14.61 18.37
C SER A 261 1.20 15.17 17.88
N ALA A 262 2.00 15.80 18.74
CA ALA A 262 3.35 16.30 18.44
C ALA A 262 4.41 15.20 18.18
N CYS A 263 4.07 13.92 18.33
CA CYS A 263 4.95 12.79 18.02
C CYS A 263 4.22 11.62 17.32
N ALA A 264 3.01 11.87 16.80
CA ALA A 264 2.13 10.85 16.23
C ALA A 264 1.99 9.58 17.12
N GLY A 265 2.07 9.79 18.44
CA GLY A 265 2.21 8.74 19.43
C GLY A 265 0.88 8.25 20.02
N THR A 266 0.94 7.15 20.75
CA THR A 266 -0.20 6.57 21.47
C THR A 266 0.24 6.09 22.84
N LEU A 267 -0.53 6.43 23.86
CA LEU A 267 -0.38 5.86 25.21
C LEU A 267 -1.22 4.60 25.31
N ILE A 268 -0.56 3.51 25.70
CA ILE A 268 -1.15 2.17 25.72
C ILE A 268 -1.09 1.64 27.16
N ARG A 269 -2.19 1.04 27.62
CA ARG A 269 -2.21 0.34 28.91
C ARG A 269 -1.93 -1.15 28.70
N VAL A 270 -0.78 -1.62 29.20
CA VAL A 270 -0.36 -3.03 29.14
C VAL A 270 -0.20 -3.56 30.55
N GLY A 271 -1.02 -4.54 30.93
CA GLY A 271 -0.95 -5.17 32.27
C GLY A 271 -1.12 -4.19 33.43
N GLY A 272 -1.94 -3.15 33.26
CA GLY A 272 -2.12 -2.11 34.27
C GLY A 272 -1.00 -1.07 34.31
N ARG A 273 -0.02 -1.11 33.39
CA ARG A 273 1.06 -0.11 33.28
C ARG A 273 0.94 0.71 31.99
N TRP A 274 1.45 1.93 32.01
CA TRP A 274 1.52 2.83 30.86
C TRP A 274 2.76 2.53 30.02
N SER A 275 2.53 2.35 28.73
CA SER A 275 3.53 2.26 27.68
C SER A 275 3.33 3.41 26.69
N LEU A 276 4.41 3.95 26.16
CA LEU A 276 4.37 4.94 25.08
C LEU A 276 4.91 4.33 23.79
N GLN A 277 4.19 4.57 22.70
CA GLN A 277 4.65 4.25 21.36
C GLN A 277 4.52 5.50 20.49
N VAL A 278 5.64 6.14 20.15
CA VAL A 278 5.66 7.27 19.20
C VAL A 278 5.55 6.78 17.75
N GLY A 279 5.14 7.64 16.83
CA GLY A 279 4.88 7.27 15.45
C GLY A 279 6.15 6.91 14.68
N ALA A 280 6.48 5.63 14.59
CA ALA A 280 7.57 5.14 13.75
C ALA A 280 7.33 3.68 13.34
N TYR A 281 8.14 3.21 12.40
CA TYR A 281 8.25 1.80 12.08
C TYR A 281 9.25 1.11 13.03
N TYR A 282 8.77 0.24 13.91
CA TYR A 282 9.56 -0.47 14.92
C TYR A 282 10.16 -1.79 14.40
N GLY A 283 10.14 -2.00 13.08
CA GLY A 283 10.64 -3.21 12.42
C GLY A 283 9.54 -4.20 12.03
N PRO A 284 9.92 -5.30 11.35
CA PRO A 284 8.99 -6.32 10.88
C PRO A 284 8.34 -7.05 12.05
N ALA A 285 7.16 -7.59 11.81
CA ALA A 285 6.43 -8.34 12.82
C ALA A 285 7.23 -9.58 13.30
N ASP A 286 7.31 -9.75 14.62
CA ASP A 286 8.02 -10.87 15.26
C ASP A 286 7.10 -12.06 15.59
N PHE A 287 5.79 -11.87 15.41
CA PHE A 287 4.77 -12.85 15.71
C PHE A 287 3.79 -12.98 14.55
N THR A 288 3.49 -14.21 14.15
CA THR A 288 2.56 -14.50 13.06
C THR A 288 1.29 -15.14 13.60
N ILE A 289 0.14 -14.56 13.24
CA ILE A 289 -1.19 -15.12 13.43
C ILE A 289 -1.47 -16.01 12.23
N ASN A 290 -1.56 -17.31 12.47
CA ASN A 290 -1.89 -18.33 11.48
C ASN A 290 -3.34 -18.82 11.67
N GLU A 291 -3.85 -19.56 10.68
CA GLU A 291 -5.23 -20.06 10.67
C GLU A 291 -5.59 -20.98 11.85
N ASP A 292 -4.61 -21.74 12.37
CA ASP A 292 -4.82 -22.63 13.54
C ASP A 292 -5.10 -21.86 14.83
N MET A 293 -4.77 -20.57 14.86
CA MET A 293 -5.05 -19.70 16.00
C MET A 293 -6.47 -19.14 15.96
N VAL A 294 -7.12 -19.10 14.80
CA VAL A 294 -8.44 -18.48 14.63
C VAL A 294 -9.53 -19.42 15.12
N ILE A 295 -10.37 -18.96 16.05
CA ILE A 295 -11.42 -19.78 16.70
C ILE A 295 -12.84 -19.32 16.39
N GLY A 296 -13.00 -18.31 15.55
CA GLY A 296 -14.29 -17.74 15.20
C GLY A 296 -14.25 -16.91 13.92
N THR A 297 -15.33 -16.20 13.64
CA THR A 297 -15.45 -15.37 12.44
C THR A 297 -14.47 -14.19 12.50
N VAL A 298 -13.63 -14.08 11.48
CA VAL A 298 -12.82 -12.88 11.25
C VAL A 298 -13.72 -11.80 10.66
N GLU A 299 -13.80 -10.67 11.34
CA GLU A 299 -14.61 -9.52 10.93
C GLU A 299 -13.68 -8.36 10.55
N GLY A 300 -14.09 -7.51 9.62
CA GLY A 300 -13.30 -6.34 9.29
C GLY A 300 -13.76 -5.58 8.06
N THR A 301 -13.04 -4.51 7.78
CA THR A 301 -13.19 -3.73 6.55
C THR A 301 -11.84 -3.70 5.83
N THR A 302 -11.83 -3.75 4.51
CA THR A 302 -10.63 -3.61 3.68
C THR A 302 -10.42 -2.19 3.18
N GLU A 303 -11.52 -1.45 3.03
CA GLU A 303 -11.52 -0.08 2.53
C GLU A 303 -11.85 0.91 3.66
N VAL A 304 -11.44 2.16 3.43
CA VAL A 304 -11.85 3.31 4.24
C VAL A 304 -13.26 3.75 3.86
N SER A 305 -13.99 4.33 4.81
CA SER A 305 -15.18 5.10 4.46
C SER A 305 -14.81 6.35 3.65
N ASN A 306 -15.75 6.89 2.88
CA ASN A 306 -15.52 8.12 2.12
C ASN A 306 -15.13 9.33 3.01
N SER A 307 -15.53 9.33 4.29
CA SER A 307 -15.10 10.35 5.27
C SER A 307 -13.63 10.24 5.64
N ASP A 308 -13.06 9.04 5.55
CA ASP A 308 -11.70 8.71 5.96
C ASP A 308 -10.75 8.61 4.75
N ALA A 309 -11.32 8.63 3.54
CA ALA A 309 -10.65 8.76 2.25
C ALA A 309 -10.14 10.19 1.98
N ILE A 310 -9.56 10.83 3.00
CA ILE A 310 -8.94 12.15 2.83
C ILE A 310 -7.71 12.05 1.92
N ASN A 311 -7.45 13.10 1.15
CA ASN A 311 -6.31 13.19 0.24
C ASN A 311 -5.48 14.46 0.40
N THR A 312 -5.97 15.39 1.23
CA THR A 312 -5.31 16.64 1.58
C THR A 312 -5.39 16.90 3.09
N MET A 313 -4.30 17.36 3.70
CA MET A 313 -4.21 17.81 5.09
C MET A 313 -3.68 19.24 5.18
N ARG A 314 -4.40 20.10 5.90
CA ARG A 314 -4.05 21.50 6.21
C ARG A 314 -4.09 21.73 7.72
N GLY A 315 -3.57 22.84 8.21
CA GLY A 315 -3.67 23.18 9.62
C GLY A 315 -2.62 24.18 10.05
N THR A 316 -2.63 24.47 11.35
CA THR A 316 -1.73 25.48 11.95
C THR A 316 -0.65 24.84 12.83
N PHE A 317 0.44 25.56 13.02
CA PHE A 317 1.48 25.30 14.02
C PHE A 317 1.94 26.63 14.62
N VAL A 318 2.78 26.59 15.66
CA VAL A 318 3.31 27.82 16.29
C VAL A 318 4.65 28.17 15.65
N ASP A 319 4.78 29.31 14.97
CA ASP A 319 6.00 29.65 14.23
C ASP A 319 6.92 30.62 15.00
N PRO A 320 8.10 30.17 15.49
CA PRO A 320 9.07 31.05 16.14
C PRO A 320 9.57 32.21 15.26
N ALA A 321 9.59 32.05 13.92
CA ALA A 321 10.01 33.09 13.00
C ALA A 321 8.96 34.20 12.83
N GLN A 322 7.68 33.89 13.05
CA GLN A 322 6.58 34.85 13.07
C GLN A 322 6.15 35.20 14.49
N ALA A 323 7.13 35.52 15.34
CA ALA A 323 6.91 35.94 16.73
C ALA A 323 6.09 34.94 17.58
N TRP A 324 6.17 33.64 17.27
CA TRP A 324 5.41 32.56 17.92
C TRP A 324 3.89 32.69 17.74
N ALA A 325 3.45 33.28 16.63
CA ALA A 325 2.06 33.27 16.22
C ALA A 325 1.66 31.89 15.68
N GLU A 326 0.36 31.58 15.75
CA GLU A 326 -0.20 30.44 15.04
C GLU A 326 -0.29 30.75 13.54
N THR A 327 0.36 29.93 12.72
CA THR A 327 0.44 30.11 11.27
C THR A 327 0.19 28.79 10.56
N ASP A 328 -0.22 28.84 9.30
CA ASP A 328 -0.45 27.63 8.51
C ASP A 328 0.88 26.95 8.15
N TYR A 329 0.98 25.64 8.37
CA TYR A 329 2.08 24.87 7.79
C TYR A 329 1.79 24.60 6.30
N PRO A 330 2.81 24.41 5.46
CA PRO A 330 2.57 24.18 4.04
C PRO A 330 1.76 22.88 3.83
N GLU A 331 0.70 22.95 3.03
CA GLU A 331 -0.26 21.86 2.84
C GLU A 331 0.40 20.54 2.41
N VAL A 332 -0.15 19.43 2.90
CA VAL A 332 0.22 18.08 2.48
C VAL A 332 -0.90 17.50 1.62
N ALA A 333 -0.64 17.32 0.33
CA ALA A 333 -1.60 16.77 -0.63
C ALA A 333 -0.94 15.71 -1.51
N ILE A 334 -1.64 14.59 -1.74
CA ILE A 334 -1.19 13.52 -2.64
C ILE A 334 -1.99 13.62 -3.94
N GLN A 335 -1.36 14.14 -4.99
CA GLN A 335 -2.02 14.47 -6.26
C GLN A 335 -2.65 13.25 -6.94
N ASP A 336 -2.02 12.08 -6.84
CA ASP A 336 -2.55 10.83 -7.39
C ASP A 336 -3.89 10.44 -6.75
N TRP A 337 -4.06 10.71 -5.46
CA TRP A 337 -5.31 10.42 -4.76
C TRP A 337 -6.41 11.41 -5.13
N ILE A 338 -6.07 12.70 -5.26
CA ILE A 338 -7.01 13.73 -5.74
C ILE A 338 -7.54 13.35 -7.14
N ALA A 339 -6.66 12.89 -8.02
CA ALA A 339 -7.05 12.44 -9.36
C ALA A 339 -7.93 11.17 -9.32
N LYS A 340 -7.59 10.18 -8.49
CA LYS A 340 -8.37 8.94 -8.32
C LYS A 340 -9.76 9.20 -7.71
N ASP A 341 -9.85 10.12 -6.76
CA ASP A 341 -11.09 10.44 -6.04
C ASP A 341 -11.99 11.43 -6.80
N GLY A 342 -11.49 12.03 -7.88
CA GLY A 342 -12.22 13.01 -8.68
C GLY A 342 -12.36 14.40 -8.05
N GLY A 343 -11.54 14.70 -7.03
CA GLY A 343 -11.56 15.99 -6.34
C GLY A 343 -10.78 16.01 -5.02
N GLU A 344 -10.64 17.20 -4.45
CA GLU A 344 -9.97 17.43 -3.18
C GLU A 344 -10.89 17.06 -2.00
N LEU A 345 -10.40 16.19 -1.12
CA LEU A 345 -11.00 15.78 0.15
C LEU A 345 -10.04 16.19 1.28
N ALA A 346 -10.19 17.45 1.70
CA ALA A 346 -9.31 18.08 2.67
C ALA A 346 -9.82 17.95 4.12
N GLU A 347 -8.88 17.79 5.05
CA GLU A 347 -9.12 17.88 6.48
C GLU A 347 -8.12 18.81 7.16
N SER A 348 -8.51 19.38 8.30
CA SER A 348 -7.67 20.25 9.10
C SER A 348 -7.16 19.58 10.38
N GLN A 349 -5.86 19.65 10.62
CA GLN A 349 -5.19 19.19 11.85
C GLN A 349 -4.18 20.25 12.33
N SER A 350 -4.47 20.92 13.43
CA SER A 350 -3.57 21.90 14.04
C SER A 350 -2.69 21.29 15.13
N PHE A 351 -1.46 21.79 15.26
CA PHE A 351 -0.46 21.32 16.21
C PHE A 351 0.01 22.46 17.15
N ALA A 352 -0.67 22.59 18.29
CA ALA A 352 -0.40 23.68 19.25
C ALA A 352 0.99 23.62 19.92
N TYR A 353 1.62 22.44 19.99
CA TYR A 353 2.93 22.26 20.66
C TYR A 353 4.09 22.01 19.69
N VAL A 354 3.84 22.11 18.39
CA VAL A 354 4.85 21.95 17.33
C VAL A 354 5.32 23.33 16.90
N THR A 355 6.64 23.51 16.84
CA THR A 355 7.28 24.80 16.58
C THR A 355 8.09 24.85 15.29
N ASP A 356 7.94 23.82 14.46
CA ASP A 356 8.64 23.69 13.19
C ASP A 356 7.66 23.26 12.09
N ALA A 357 7.69 24.00 10.98
CA ALA A 357 6.74 23.82 9.88
C ALA A 357 6.90 22.44 9.23
N TYR A 358 8.14 21.98 9.05
CA TYR A 358 8.41 20.70 8.41
C TYR A 358 8.02 19.52 9.29
N LEU A 359 8.23 19.61 10.61
CA LEU A 359 7.71 18.66 11.58
C LEU A 359 6.18 18.59 11.52
N ALA A 360 5.47 19.72 11.45
CA ALA A 360 4.02 19.74 11.31
C ALA A 360 3.54 19.05 10.02
N GLN A 361 4.22 19.29 8.90
CA GLN A 361 3.94 18.59 7.63
C GLN A 361 4.14 17.08 7.73
N ARG A 362 5.22 16.63 8.37
CA ARG A 362 5.49 15.18 8.56
C ARG A 362 4.44 14.51 9.43
N LEU A 363 4.03 15.16 10.52
CA LEU A 363 2.94 14.66 11.36
C LEU A 363 1.61 14.60 10.60
N ALA A 364 1.29 15.63 9.81
CA ALA A 364 0.11 15.65 8.94
C ALA A 364 0.16 14.54 7.87
N ASN A 365 1.33 14.28 7.29
CA ASN A 365 1.55 13.20 6.32
C ASN A 365 1.31 11.81 6.94
N ILE A 366 1.82 11.58 8.17
CA ILE A 366 1.57 10.34 8.91
C ILE A 366 0.07 10.17 9.19
N SER A 367 -0.62 11.22 9.64
CA SER A 367 -2.08 11.18 9.84
C SER A 367 -2.84 10.87 8.55
N LEU A 368 -2.47 11.53 7.44
CA LEU A 368 -3.06 11.32 6.12
C LEU A 368 -2.91 9.86 5.66
N ARG A 369 -1.69 9.31 5.72
CA ARG A 369 -1.39 7.92 5.34
C ARG A 369 -2.07 6.91 6.27
N ARG A 370 -2.07 7.11 7.59
CA ARG A 370 -2.76 6.23 8.54
C ARG A 370 -4.26 6.16 8.27
N ARG A 371 -4.91 7.29 7.95
CA ARG A 371 -6.33 7.28 7.61
C ARG A 371 -6.59 6.55 6.31
N ARG A 372 -5.83 6.86 5.26
CA ARG A 372 -6.00 6.22 3.94
C ARG A 372 -5.66 4.74 3.92
N SER A 373 -4.66 4.31 4.71
CA SER A 373 -4.29 2.90 4.85
C SER A 373 -5.47 2.03 5.30
N GLY A 374 -6.41 2.63 6.04
CA GLY A 374 -7.72 2.07 6.26
C GLY A 374 -7.70 0.69 6.87
N GLY A 375 -8.87 0.06 6.85
CA GLY A 375 -9.03 -1.32 7.26
C GLY A 375 -8.82 -1.60 8.75
N SER A 376 -9.66 -2.47 9.26
CA SER A 376 -9.54 -2.99 10.61
C SER A 376 -9.93 -4.44 10.58
N LEU A 377 -9.12 -5.32 11.16
CA LEU A 377 -9.45 -6.71 11.35
C LEU A 377 -9.71 -6.98 12.82
N ALA A 378 -10.84 -7.60 13.12
CA ALA A 378 -11.17 -8.14 14.42
C ALA A 378 -11.09 -9.65 14.33
N VAL A 379 -10.04 -10.23 14.91
CA VAL A 379 -9.71 -11.64 14.80
C VAL A 379 -9.92 -12.32 16.16
N PRO A 380 -10.90 -13.23 16.29
CA PRO A 380 -11.03 -14.08 17.46
C PRO A 380 -9.99 -15.20 17.41
N LEU A 381 -9.09 -15.20 18.38
CA LEU A 381 -7.96 -16.12 18.53
C LEU A 381 -8.12 -17.00 19.77
N ASN A 382 -7.52 -18.18 19.73
CA ASN A 382 -7.28 -18.98 20.93
C ASN A 382 -6.33 -18.26 21.91
N PHE A 383 -5.97 -18.91 23.02
CA PHE A 383 -5.11 -18.29 24.04
C PHE A 383 -3.71 -17.88 23.56
N ASN A 384 -3.23 -18.35 22.41
CA ASN A 384 -1.99 -17.84 21.80
C ASN A 384 -2.12 -16.35 21.41
N GLY A 385 -3.35 -15.87 21.18
CA GLY A 385 -3.66 -14.45 20.97
C GLY A 385 -3.32 -13.55 22.18
N TYR A 386 -3.05 -14.10 23.36
CA TYR A 386 -2.53 -13.35 24.51
C TYR A 386 -1.19 -12.66 24.20
N ASN A 387 -0.45 -13.15 23.21
CA ASN A 387 0.81 -12.56 22.76
C ASN A 387 0.60 -11.27 21.91
N CYS A 388 -0.60 -11.07 21.35
CA CYS A 388 -0.97 -9.93 20.52
C CYS A 388 -1.42 -8.75 21.37
N ARG A 389 -0.52 -8.17 22.16
CA ARG A 389 -0.83 -7.02 23.03
C ARG A 389 -0.94 -5.73 22.20
N PRO A 390 -1.80 -4.77 22.61
CA PRO A 390 -1.85 -3.47 21.95
C PRO A 390 -0.47 -2.83 21.85
N GLY A 391 -0.15 -2.27 20.68
CA GLY A 391 1.16 -1.70 20.33
C GLY A 391 2.19 -2.67 19.78
N ARG A 392 1.86 -3.96 19.67
CA ARG A 392 2.72 -4.95 19.00
C ARG A 392 2.42 -5.04 17.50
N ALA A 393 3.47 -5.07 16.68
CA ALA A 393 3.38 -5.44 15.27
C ALA A 393 3.26 -6.97 15.13
N VAL A 394 2.26 -7.43 14.38
CA VAL A 394 1.99 -8.85 14.10
C VAL A 394 1.78 -9.06 12.60
N LYS A 395 2.22 -10.20 12.10
CA LYS A 395 1.94 -10.65 10.73
C LYS A 395 0.65 -11.45 10.76
N VAL A 396 -0.31 -11.13 9.91
CA VAL A 396 -1.52 -11.95 9.72
C VAL A 396 -1.32 -12.75 8.45
N ASP A 397 -1.36 -14.07 8.55
CA ASP A 397 -1.22 -15.02 7.45
C ASP A 397 -2.42 -15.98 7.47
N LEU A 398 -3.49 -15.59 6.77
CA LEU A 398 -4.73 -16.36 6.65
C LEU A 398 -5.02 -16.63 5.16
N PRO A 399 -4.30 -17.59 4.53
CA PRO A 399 -4.42 -17.87 3.10
C PRO A 399 -5.83 -18.21 2.61
N SER A 400 -6.64 -18.91 3.42
CA SER A 400 -8.03 -19.26 3.09
C SER A 400 -8.96 -18.06 3.00
N LEU A 401 -8.65 -16.98 3.71
CA LEU A 401 -9.35 -15.70 3.65
C LEU A 401 -8.66 -14.70 2.72
N ASN A 402 -7.56 -15.12 2.08
CA ASN A 402 -6.71 -14.29 1.24
C ASN A 402 -6.19 -13.03 1.95
N ILE A 403 -5.93 -13.14 3.26
CA ILE A 403 -5.40 -12.06 4.09
C ILE A 403 -3.92 -12.34 4.34
N LEU A 404 -3.05 -11.43 3.90
CA LEU A 404 -1.63 -11.46 4.19
C LEU A 404 -1.10 -10.03 4.36
N GLY A 405 -0.54 -9.72 5.52
CA GLY A 405 0.04 -8.40 5.77
C GLY A 405 0.60 -8.21 7.18
N GLU A 406 1.26 -7.07 7.39
CA GLU A 406 1.70 -6.61 8.71
C GLU A 406 0.66 -5.66 9.31
N PHE A 407 0.35 -5.88 10.58
CA PHE A 407 -0.66 -5.13 11.32
C PHE A 407 -0.15 -4.73 12.69
N MET A 408 -0.59 -3.58 13.18
CA MET A 408 -0.43 -3.16 14.56
C MET A 408 -1.67 -3.56 15.35
N VAL A 409 -1.46 -4.19 16.51
CA VAL A 409 -2.56 -4.41 17.45
C VAL A 409 -2.99 -3.09 18.06
N THR A 410 -4.24 -2.72 17.85
CA THR A 410 -4.83 -1.48 18.39
C THR A 410 -5.64 -1.73 19.66
N ASP A 411 -6.34 -2.86 19.70
CA ASP A 411 -7.16 -3.25 20.86
C ASP A 411 -7.11 -4.76 21.08
N TRP A 412 -7.38 -5.16 22.32
CA TRP A 412 -7.28 -6.52 22.77
C TRP A 412 -8.27 -6.78 23.91
N THR A 413 -9.05 -7.84 23.77
CA THR A 413 -10.00 -8.30 24.81
C THR A 413 -9.84 -9.79 25.05
N MET A 414 -10.16 -10.23 26.28
CA MET A 414 -10.13 -11.65 26.67
C MET A 414 -11.37 -12.01 27.46
N GLY A 415 -11.93 -13.19 27.19
CA GLY A 415 -13.11 -13.72 27.87
C GLY A 415 -12.94 -15.21 28.18
N ALA A 416 -13.60 -15.68 29.23
CA ALA A 416 -13.58 -17.09 29.61
C ALA A 416 -14.24 -18.02 28.57
N ALA A 417 -15.20 -17.49 27.78
CA ALA A 417 -15.90 -18.21 26.73
C ALA A 417 -15.28 -18.01 25.33
N ASP A 418 -14.74 -16.81 25.05
CA ASP A 418 -14.33 -16.38 23.71
C ASP A 418 -12.80 -16.31 23.53
N ALA A 419 -12.03 -16.88 24.47
CA ALA A 419 -10.56 -16.78 24.57
C ALA A 419 -10.05 -15.34 24.37
N CYS A 420 -9.51 -14.98 23.21
CA CYS A 420 -8.92 -13.67 22.92
C CYS A 420 -9.52 -13.06 21.64
N LYS A 421 -9.91 -11.79 21.65
CA LYS A 421 -10.26 -11.04 20.42
C LYS A 421 -9.31 -9.86 20.25
N VAL A 422 -8.66 -9.80 19.08
CA VAL A 422 -7.64 -8.81 18.75
C VAL A 422 -8.13 -7.92 17.63
N THR A 423 -7.98 -6.60 17.80
CA THR A 423 -8.25 -5.60 16.75
C THR A 423 -6.94 -5.13 16.16
N LEU A 424 -6.84 -5.18 14.83
CA LEU A 424 -5.62 -4.99 14.06
C LEU A 424 -5.85 -3.90 13.01
N LYS A 425 -4.86 -3.04 12.80
CA LYS A 425 -4.83 -2.06 11.69
C LYS A 425 -3.55 -2.23 10.88
N PRO A 426 -3.56 -1.98 9.55
CA PRO A 426 -2.36 -2.07 8.72
C PRO A 426 -1.19 -1.28 9.30
N TYR A 427 0.01 -1.85 9.22
CA TYR A 427 1.22 -1.26 9.79
C TYR A 427 2.40 -1.47 8.86
N GLU A 428 2.81 -0.39 8.19
CA GLU A 428 3.81 -0.43 7.13
C GLU A 428 4.83 0.69 7.33
N GLN A 429 6.06 0.47 6.88
CA GLN A 429 7.13 1.46 6.95
C GLN A 429 6.77 2.75 6.19
N ALA A 430 6.12 2.63 5.02
CA ALA A 430 5.76 3.76 4.17
C ALA A 430 4.81 4.78 4.84
N ILE A 431 4.03 4.35 5.84
CA ILE A 431 3.15 5.25 6.62
C ILE A 431 3.99 6.28 7.41
N PHE A 432 5.20 5.90 7.83
CA PHE A 432 6.08 6.68 8.69
C PHE A 432 7.24 7.35 7.95
N ASP A 433 7.24 7.27 6.62
CA ASP A 433 8.28 7.86 5.79
C ASP A 433 8.21 9.40 5.82
N ASP A 434 9.39 10.01 5.81
CA ASP A 434 9.61 11.45 5.98
C ASP A 434 9.39 12.23 4.68
N ALA A 435 9.25 11.52 3.55
CA ALA A 435 8.90 12.11 2.27
C ALA A 435 7.42 12.53 2.22
N VAL A 436 7.19 13.79 2.58
CA VAL A 436 5.87 14.44 2.59
C VAL A 436 5.27 14.50 1.18
N GLY A 437 3.99 14.14 1.04
CA GLY A 437 3.24 14.28 -0.21
C GLY A 437 3.61 13.31 -1.33
N GLN A 438 4.54 12.38 -1.07
CA GLN A 438 4.86 11.32 -2.04
C GLN A 438 3.73 10.29 -2.16
N PRO A 439 3.56 9.69 -3.35
CA PRO A 439 2.57 8.64 -3.58
C PRO A 439 2.69 7.53 -2.54
N TYR A 440 1.59 7.24 -1.87
CA TYR A 440 1.42 6.06 -1.04
C TYR A 440 0.31 5.24 -1.69
N ASP A 441 0.57 3.97 -1.98
CA ASP A 441 -0.48 3.04 -2.39
C ASP A 441 -0.67 2.08 -1.22
N PRO A 442 -1.79 2.17 -0.48
CA PRO A 442 -2.05 1.20 0.56
C PRO A 442 -2.19 -0.16 -0.11
N LEU A 443 -1.23 -1.06 0.11
CA LEU A 443 -1.34 -2.41 -0.39
C LEU A 443 -2.59 -3.03 0.25
N GLY A 444 -3.56 -3.43 -0.57
CA GLY A 444 -4.69 -4.19 -0.08
C GLY A 444 -4.15 -5.45 0.59
N PHE A 445 -4.34 -5.59 1.90
CA PHE A 445 -3.97 -6.80 2.65
C PHE A 445 -4.87 -7.99 2.29
N ILE A 446 -5.95 -7.74 1.55
CA ILE A 446 -6.71 -8.73 0.81
C ILE A 446 -6.39 -8.56 -0.66
N SER A 447 -5.80 -9.58 -1.29
CA SER A 447 -5.82 -9.60 -2.75
C SER A 447 -7.26 -9.89 -3.16
N LEU A 448 -7.96 -8.94 -3.76
CA LEU A 448 -9.27 -9.25 -4.30
C LEU A 448 -9.06 -10.34 -5.36
N PRO A 449 -9.74 -11.50 -5.27
CA PRO A 449 -9.59 -12.52 -6.29
C PRO A 449 -10.00 -11.91 -7.64
N VAL A 450 -9.00 -11.54 -8.45
CA VAL A 450 -9.18 -11.08 -9.81
C VAL A 450 -9.49 -12.30 -10.67
N GLY A 451 -10.76 -12.70 -10.62
CA GLY A 451 -11.27 -13.87 -11.29
C GLY A 451 -12.41 -14.49 -10.48
N GLY A 452 -13.63 -14.40 -11.01
CA GLY A 452 -14.74 -15.20 -10.49
C GLY A 452 -14.43 -16.70 -10.55
N LEU A 453 -15.37 -17.51 -10.08
CA LEU A 453 -15.27 -18.96 -10.21
C LEU A 453 -15.07 -19.35 -11.68
N ALA A 454 -14.02 -20.11 -11.99
CA ALA A 454 -13.77 -20.51 -13.38
C ALA A 454 -14.88 -21.43 -13.88
N ALA A 455 -15.23 -21.34 -15.16
CA ALA A 455 -16.15 -22.31 -15.78
C ALA A 455 -15.54 -23.71 -15.75
N VAL A 456 -16.38 -24.74 -15.68
CA VAL A 456 -15.90 -26.12 -15.79
C VAL A 456 -15.25 -26.34 -17.16
N THR A 457 -14.24 -27.20 -17.22
CA THR A 457 -13.54 -27.53 -18.46
C THR A 457 -13.75 -29.00 -18.81
N GLY A 458 -13.35 -29.42 -20.02
CA GLY A 458 -13.47 -30.82 -20.44
C GLY A 458 -14.90 -31.36 -20.46
N LEU A 459 -15.89 -30.49 -20.73
CA LEU A 459 -17.29 -30.90 -20.79
C LEU A 459 -17.48 -31.92 -21.92
N ALA A 460 -17.85 -33.16 -21.58
CA ALA A 460 -17.95 -34.26 -22.52
C ALA A 460 -19.24 -35.07 -22.30
N TRP A 461 -19.89 -35.44 -23.40
CA TRP A 461 -21.04 -36.32 -23.42
C TRP A 461 -20.64 -37.73 -23.85
N THR A 462 -20.99 -38.74 -23.06
CA THR A 462 -20.76 -40.14 -23.38
C THR A 462 -22.12 -40.86 -23.44
N PRO A 463 -22.59 -41.25 -24.65
CA PRO A 463 -23.81 -42.05 -24.79
C PRO A 463 -23.67 -43.38 -24.05
N SER A 464 -24.75 -43.83 -23.43
CA SER A 464 -24.80 -45.13 -22.74
C SER A 464 -25.30 -46.23 -23.69
N GLY A 465 -24.65 -47.40 -23.67
CA GLY A 465 -25.12 -48.59 -24.40
C GLY A 465 -26.35 -49.27 -23.79
N ALA A 466 -26.73 -48.90 -22.56
CA ALA A 466 -27.92 -49.38 -21.85
C ALA A 466 -28.97 -48.25 -21.78
N ALA A 467 -29.42 -47.81 -22.96
CA ALA A 467 -30.22 -46.61 -23.13
C ALA A 467 -31.59 -46.66 -22.40
N GLU A 468 -32.10 -47.84 -22.08
CA GLU A 468 -33.39 -48.03 -21.38
C GLU A 468 -33.44 -47.40 -19.97
N VAL A 469 -32.29 -47.19 -19.30
CA VAL A 469 -32.24 -46.63 -17.93
C VAL A 469 -31.50 -45.29 -17.86
N VAL A 470 -30.37 -45.16 -18.57
CA VAL A 470 -29.56 -43.93 -18.65
C VAL A 470 -29.20 -43.71 -20.11
N GLN A 471 -29.51 -42.54 -20.68
CA GLN A 471 -29.23 -42.24 -22.09
C GLN A 471 -27.77 -41.85 -22.32
N GLY A 472 -27.12 -41.29 -21.30
CA GLY A 472 -25.69 -41.01 -21.31
C GLY A 472 -25.24 -40.27 -20.06
N VAL A 473 -23.93 -40.06 -19.98
CA VAL A 473 -23.28 -39.36 -18.87
C VAL A 473 -22.66 -38.07 -19.40
N LEU A 474 -23.02 -36.96 -18.77
CA LEU A 474 -22.32 -35.69 -18.96
C LEU A 474 -21.21 -35.59 -17.92
N SER A 475 -19.97 -35.39 -18.34
CA SER A 475 -18.78 -35.31 -17.47
C SER A 475 -18.03 -34.00 -17.66
N TRP A 476 -17.33 -33.55 -16.62
CA TRP A 476 -16.54 -32.31 -16.63
C TRP A 476 -15.36 -32.39 -15.66
N ALA A 477 -14.35 -31.55 -15.89
CA ALA A 477 -13.25 -31.32 -14.96
C ALA A 477 -13.62 -30.17 -14.00
N PRO A 478 -13.49 -30.37 -12.67
CA PRO A 478 -13.81 -29.33 -11.69
C PRO A 478 -12.81 -28.16 -11.76
N PRO A 479 -13.25 -26.91 -11.45
CA PRO A 479 -12.36 -25.77 -11.27
C PRO A 479 -11.37 -25.97 -10.11
N MET A 480 -10.27 -25.23 -10.10
CA MET A 480 -9.30 -25.26 -8.98
C MET A 480 -9.85 -24.57 -7.72
N GLN A 481 -10.84 -23.68 -7.84
CA GLN A 481 -11.46 -23.01 -6.70
C GLN A 481 -12.51 -23.88 -6.01
N THR A 482 -12.88 -23.53 -4.77
CA THR A 482 -13.90 -24.26 -3.99
C THR A 482 -15.29 -24.18 -4.65
N VAL A 483 -15.88 -25.34 -4.93
CA VAL A 483 -17.24 -25.47 -5.47
C VAL A 483 -18.15 -26.12 -4.44
N LEU A 484 -19.32 -25.53 -4.20
CA LEU A 484 -20.35 -26.06 -3.30
C LEU A 484 -21.37 -26.92 -4.05
N SER A 485 -21.70 -26.56 -5.29
CA SER A 485 -22.62 -27.32 -6.14
C SER A 485 -22.48 -26.96 -7.61
N TYR A 486 -22.96 -27.84 -8.49
CA TYR A 486 -23.14 -27.55 -9.91
C TYR A 486 -24.62 -27.60 -10.28
N THR A 487 -25.01 -26.80 -11.28
CA THR A 487 -26.30 -26.91 -11.95
C THR A 487 -26.07 -27.31 -13.40
N VAL A 488 -26.59 -28.47 -13.78
CA VAL A 488 -26.64 -28.97 -15.15
C VAL A 488 -27.98 -28.57 -15.77
N THR A 489 -27.97 -27.82 -16.86
CA THR A 489 -29.18 -27.39 -17.58
C THR A 489 -29.15 -27.90 -19.01
N ILE A 490 -30.21 -28.59 -19.43
CA ILE A 490 -30.38 -29.17 -20.76
C ILE A 490 -31.46 -28.37 -21.47
N ARG A 491 -31.14 -27.85 -22.67
CA ARG A 491 -32.05 -27.05 -23.47
C ARG A 491 -32.28 -27.66 -24.85
N LYS A 492 -33.53 -27.64 -25.33
CA LYS A 492 -33.88 -27.93 -26.73
C LYS A 492 -34.24 -26.62 -27.40
N GLY A 493 -33.35 -26.11 -28.27
CA GLY A 493 -33.45 -24.71 -28.70
C GLY A 493 -33.32 -23.76 -27.50
N ALA A 494 -34.33 -22.91 -27.26
CA ALA A 494 -34.36 -21.98 -26.14
C ALA A 494 -35.06 -22.54 -24.87
N GLU A 495 -35.76 -23.67 -24.99
CA GLU A 495 -36.57 -24.23 -23.90
C GLU A 495 -35.73 -25.14 -23.00
N VAL A 496 -35.80 -24.94 -21.67
CA VAL A 496 -35.16 -25.82 -20.68
C VAL A 496 -36.01 -27.07 -20.51
N VAL A 497 -35.47 -28.22 -20.93
CA VAL A 497 -36.15 -29.52 -20.83
C VAL A 497 -35.84 -30.25 -19.54
N GLN A 498 -34.67 -30.00 -18.93
CA GLN A 498 -34.25 -30.61 -17.68
C GLN A 498 -33.21 -29.75 -16.97
N SER A 499 -33.29 -29.69 -15.63
CA SER A 499 -32.30 -29.03 -14.77
C SER A 499 -32.01 -29.90 -13.56
N LEU A 500 -30.72 -30.14 -13.29
CA LEU A 500 -30.25 -31.04 -12.25
C LEU A 500 -29.23 -30.31 -11.39
N LYS A 501 -29.35 -30.43 -10.07
CA LYS A 501 -28.35 -29.92 -9.12
C LYS A 501 -27.54 -31.08 -8.56
N VAL A 502 -26.21 -30.96 -8.61
CA VAL A 502 -25.28 -31.97 -8.09
C VAL A 502 -24.31 -31.34 -7.09
N GLY A 503 -23.76 -32.15 -6.17
CA GLY A 503 -22.83 -31.68 -5.13
C GLY A 503 -21.48 -31.20 -5.69
N GLY A 504 -20.76 -30.39 -4.91
CA GLY A 504 -19.48 -29.80 -5.32
C GLY A 504 -18.34 -30.79 -5.60
N GLU A 505 -18.44 -32.03 -5.12
CA GLU A 505 -17.47 -33.10 -5.40
C GLU A 505 -17.78 -33.88 -6.69
N ALA A 506 -18.92 -33.61 -7.35
CA ALA A 506 -19.32 -34.35 -8.54
C ALA A 506 -18.55 -33.89 -9.79
N SER A 507 -18.06 -34.86 -10.58
CA SER A 507 -17.41 -34.66 -11.89
C SER A 507 -18.26 -35.16 -13.06
N SER A 508 -19.47 -35.67 -12.80
CA SER A 508 -20.38 -36.18 -13.82
C SER A 508 -21.83 -36.24 -13.36
N CYS A 509 -22.76 -36.31 -14.31
CA CYS A 509 -24.19 -36.47 -14.07
C CYS A 509 -24.84 -37.38 -15.13
N ASN A 510 -25.67 -38.33 -14.70
CA ASN A 510 -26.44 -39.22 -15.58
C ASN A 510 -27.70 -38.51 -16.10
N ILE A 511 -27.93 -38.57 -17.41
CA ILE A 511 -29.04 -37.90 -18.09
C ILE A 511 -29.96 -38.93 -18.75
N ASN A 512 -31.27 -38.79 -18.50
CA ASN A 512 -32.30 -39.74 -18.90
C ASN A 512 -33.57 -38.97 -19.34
N GLY A 513 -34.45 -39.58 -20.14
CA GLY A 513 -35.79 -39.05 -20.44
C GLY A 513 -35.87 -37.99 -21.54
N LEU A 514 -34.82 -37.80 -22.35
CA LEU A 514 -34.81 -36.87 -23.48
C LEU A 514 -35.43 -37.50 -24.74
N THR A 515 -36.18 -36.70 -25.51
CA THR A 515 -36.72 -37.10 -26.83
C THR A 515 -35.66 -36.96 -27.94
N SER A 516 -35.92 -37.49 -29.14
CA SER A 516 -35.04 -37.26 -30.30
C SER A 516 -34.88 -35.75 -30.61
N GLY A 517 -33.65 -35.29 -30.81
CA GLY A 517 -33.31 -33.92 -31.21
C GLY A 517 -31.92 -33.44 -30.76
N VAL A 518 -31.57 -32.22 -31.16
CA VAL A 518 -30.34 -31.54 -30.75
C VAL A 518 -30.58 -30.75 -29.46
N TYR A 519 -29.70 -30.92 -28.48
CA TYR A 519 -29.75 -30.30 -27.17
C TYR A 519 -28.47 -29.52 -26.89
N ALA A 520 -28.60 -28.38 -26.20
CA ALA A 520 -27.48 -27.70 -25.56
C ALA A 520 -27.45 -28.12 -24.08
N MET A 521 -26.43 -28.87 -23.68
CA MET A 521 -26.21 -29.26 -22.30
C MET A 521 -25.17 -28.32 -21.70
N SER A 522 -25.48 -27.75 -20.54
CA SER A 522 -24.65 -26.73 -19.91
C SER A 522 -24.43 -27.01 -18.44
N VAL A 523 -23.27 -26.60 -17.92
CA VAL A 523 -22.89 -26.78 -16.53
C VAL A 523 -22.38 -25.45 -15.97
N ILE A 524 -22.91 -25.07 -14.82
CA ILE A 524 -22.50 -23.89 -14.06
C ILE A 524 -22.07 -24.35 -12.67
N ALA A 525 -20.91 -23.89 -12.21
CA ALA A 525 -20.42 -24.10 -10.86
C ALA A 525 -20.83 -22.95 -9.94
N PHE A 526 -21.12 -23.26 -8.69
CA PHE A 526 -21.44 -22.30 -7.63
C PHE A 526 -20.48 -22.50 -6.45
N GLY A 527 -19.74 -21.45 -6.10
CA GLY A 527 -18.87 -21.38 -4.94
C GLY A 527 -19.50 -20.52 -3.85
N PRO A 528 -18.79 -20.26 -2.74
CA PRO A 528 -19.24 -19.35 -1.69
C PRO A 528 -19.46 -17.93 -2.26
N GLY A 529 -20.72 -17.53 -2.46
CA GLY A 529 -21.08 -16.20 -3.00
C GLY A 529 -20.70 -15.95 -4.46
N THR A 530 -20.24 -16.96 -5.21
CA THR A 530 -19.72 -16.81 -6.58
C THR A 530 -20.34 -17.80 -7.55
N ARG A 531 -20.46 -17.41 -8.82
CA ARG A 531 -21.02 -18.21 -9.92
C ARG A 531 -20.03 -18.22 -11.09
N SER A 532 -19.82 -19.38 -11.70
CA SER A 532 -18.97 -19.48 -12.88
C SER A 532 -19.64 -19.03 -14.17
N GLY A 533 -18.84 -18.83 -15.23
CA GLY A 533 -19.34 -18.85 -16.60
C GLY A 533 -20.02 -20.19 -16.94
N GLU A 534 -20.92 -20.16 -17.91
CA GLU A 534 -21.62 -21.35 -18.40
C GLU A 534 -20.75 -22.10 -19.42
N ALA A 535 -20.35 -23.32 -19.11
CA ALA A 535 -19.76 -24.22 -20.09
C ALA A 535 -20.90 -24.97 -20.80
N SER A 536 -20.90 -25.01 -22.13
CA SER A 536 -21.97 -25.62 -22.92
C SER A 536 -21.42 -26.52 -24.01
N ILE A 537 -22.10 -27.63 -24.27
CA ILE A 537 -21.85 -28.56 -25.37
C ILE A 537 -23.15 -28.82 -26.12
N SER A 538 -23.06 -28.91 -27.45
CA SER A 538 -24.17 -29.34 -28.29
C SER A 538 -24.14 -30.85 -28.43
N VAL A 539 -25.23 -31.51 -28.04
CA VAL A 539 -25.38 -32.96 -28.05
C VAL A 539 -26.58 -33.31 -28.90
N ASN A 540 -26.39 -34.16 -29.90
CA ASN A 540 -27.50 -34.74 -30.64
C ASN A 540 -27.95 -36.05 -29.96
N VAL A 541 -29.16 -36.05 -29.41
CA VAL A 541 -29.82 -37.27 -28.94
C VAL A 541 -30.71 -37.71 -30.10
N GLY A 542 -30.16 -38.48 -31.04
CA GLY A 542 -30.89 -38.88 -32.23
C GLY A 542 -31.91 -40.00 -31.97
N GLY A 543 -33.01 -39.99 -32.74
CA GLY A 543 -33.74 -41.21 -33.08
C GLY A 543 -32.82 -42.16 -33.86
N PRO A 544 -33.24 -43.42 -34.10
CA PRO A 544 -32.36 -44.35 -34.78
C PRO A 544 -32.09 -43.82 -36.20
N PRO A 545 -30.84 -43.87 -36.67
CA PRO A 545 -30.52 -43.46 -38.03
C PRO A 545 -31.34 -44.26 -39.04
N VAL A 546 -31.74 -43.65 -40.16
CA VAL A 546 -32.26 -44.40 -41.33
C VAL A 546 -31.29 -45.55 -41.60
N PRO A 547 -31.76 -46.76 -41.96
CA PRO A 547 -30.85 -47.86 -42.27
C PRO A 547 -29.76 -47.37 -43.23
N GLU A 548 -28.50 -47.40 -42.81
CA GLU A 548 -27.38 -46.85 -43.59
C GLU A 548 -27.15 -47.67 -44.84
N SER A 549 -27.41 -48.96 -44.71
CA SER A 549 -27.36 -49.92 -45.80
C SER A 549 -28.38 -51.02 -45.53
N CYS A 550 -28.76 -51.70 -46.59
CA CYS A 550 -29.45 -52.96 -46.49
C CYS A 550 -28.74 -53.94 -47.39
N ALA A 551 -28.04 -54.91 -46.78
CA ALA A 551 -27.44 -55.99 -47.52
C ALA A 551 -28.57 -56.87 -48.06
N VAL A 552 -28.67 -56.89 -49.38
CA VAL A 552 -29.63 -57.69 -50.12
C VAL A 552 -28.94 -58.99 -50.50
N PHE A 553 -29.32 -60.07 -49.85
CA PHE A 553 -28.91 -61.42 -50.25
C PHE A 553 -30.01 -62.01 -51.11
N ALA A 554 -29.81 -61.87 -52.41
CA ALA A 554 -30.70 -62.42 -53.41
C ALA A 554 -30.21 -63.81 -53.84
N SER A 555 -31.10 -64.80 -53.76
CA SER A 555 -30.94 -66.07 -54.45
C SER A 555 -31.74 -66.05 -55.75
N VAL A 556 -31.92 -67.21 -56.37
CA VAL A 556 -32.73 -67.35 -57.58
C VAL A 556 -34.22 -67.03 -57.35
N ASP A 557 -34.71 -67.16 -56.12
CA ASP A 557 -36.14 -67.07 -55.76
C ASP A 557 -36.45 -66.44 -54.38
N THR A 558 -35.43 -65.92 -53.69
CA THR A 558 -35.55 -65.29 -52.39
C THR A 558 -34.73 -64.01 -52.31
N ILE A 559 -35.20 -63.05 -51.54
CA ILE A 559 -34.44 -61.84 -51.20
C ILE A 559 -34.46 -61.71 -49.68
N THR A 560 -33.28 -61.80 -49.07
CA THR A 560 -33.11 -61.49 -47.64
C THR A 560 -32.54 -60.10 -47.50
N LEU A 561 -33.25 -59.27 -46.75
CA LEU A 561 -32.87 -57.93 -46.37
C LEU A 561 -32.22 -58.01 -44.99
N VAL A 562 -30.96 -57.59 -44.93
CA VAL A 562 -30.20 -57.43 -43.68
C VAL A 562 -29.82 -55.97 -43.59
N PRO A 563 -30.69 -55.12 -43.04
CA PRO A 563 -30.38 -53.73 -42.80
C PRO A 563 -29.29 -53.63 -41.75
N ALA A 564 -28.40 -52.68 -41.94
CA ALA A 564 -27.29 -52.47 -41.04
C ALA A 564 -27.04 -50.98 -40.87
N ASN A 565 -26.82 -50.61 -39.62
CA ASN A 565 -26.28 -49.31 -39.23
C ASN A 565 -24.97 -49.56 -38.50
N LEU A 566 -23.93 -49.79 -39.31
CA LEU A 566 -22.60 -50.16 -38.83
C LEU A 566 -21.84 -48.95 -38.30
N GLN A 567 -22.15 -47.75 -38.81
CA GLN A 567 -21.50 -46.51 -38.38
C GLN A 567 -22.25 -45.87 -37.22
N ASN A 568 -23.59 -45.92 -37.21
CA ASN A 568 -24.39 -45.33 -36.16
C ASN A 568 -25.34 -46.37 -35.54
N SER A 569 -24.99 -46.91 -34.37
CA SER A 569 -25.78 -47.93 -33.67
C SER A 569 -27.28 -47.58 -33.55
N LEU A 570 -28.15 -48.60 -33.64
CA LEU A 570 -29.60 -48.46 -33.44
C LEU A 570 -30.00 -48.08 -32.00
N ASN A 571 -29.07 -48.16 -31.05
CA ASN A 571 -29.30 -47.95 -29.62
C ASN A 571 -30.50 -48.77 -29.10
N GLY A 572 -30.48 -50.09 -29.35
CA GLY A 572 -31.50 -51.03 -28.87
C GLY A 572 -32.75 -51.17 -29.75
N GLY A 573 -32.76 -50.61 -30.97
CA GLY A 573 -33.87 -50.70 -31.93
C GLY A 573 -33.86 -51.93 -32.86
N THR A 574 -34.93 -52.08 -33.64
CA THR A 574 -35.09 -53.08 -34.72
C THR A 574 -35.47 -52.39 -36.04
N TYR A 575 -35.57 -53.13 -37.14
CA TYR A 575 -36.04 -52.61 -38.43
C TYR A 575 -37.48 -53.01 -38.74
N GLU A 576 -38.19 -52.19 -39.52
CA GLU A 576 -39.50 -52.47 -40.11
C GLU A 576 -39.39 -52.56 -41.64
N TYR A 577 -40.08 -53.52 -42.26
CA TYR A 577 -39.95 -53.84 -43.70
C TYR A 577 -41.28 -53.69 -44.44
N PHE A 578 -41.24 -53.08 -45.62
CA PHE A 578 -42.39 -52.83 -46.49
C PHE A 578 -42.05 -53.16 -47.95
N TYR A 579 -43.06 -53.51 -48.75
CA TYR A 579 -42.90 -54.03 -50.11
C TYR A 579 -43.82 -53.35 -51.13
N ALA A 580 -43.28 -53.03 -52.31
CA ALA A 580 -44.02 -52.51 -53.45
C ALA A 580 -43.67 -53.25 -54.75
N THR A 581 -44.65 -53.36 -55.66
CA THR A 581 -44.50 -53.98 -56.99
C THR A 581 -44.08 -52.98 -58.07
N ASN A 582 -44.06 -51.68 -57.77
CA ASN A 582 -43.69 -50.59 -58.67
C ASN A 582 -42.70 -49.65 -57.95
N PRO A 583 -41.56 -49.28 -58.56
CA PRO A 583 -40.54 -48.43 -57.95
C PRO A 583 -41.05 -47.01 -57.61
N SER A 584 -42.11 -46.57 -58.28
CA SER A 584 -42.70 -45.23 -58.10
C SER A 584 -43.99 -45.25 -57.27
N ALA A 585 -44.32 -46.37 -56.63
CA ALA A 585 -45.50 -46.45 -55.77
C ALA A 585 -45.36 -45.50 -54.57
N PRO A 586 -46.39 -44.71 -54.22
CA PRO A 586 -46.43 -43.99 -52.95
C PRO A 586 -46.25 -44.96 -51.77
N ILE A 587 -45.53 -44.54 -50.73
CA ILE A 587 -45.27 -45.38 -49.53
C ILE A 587 -46.55 -45.93 -48.89
N ALA A 588 -47.68 -45.22 -49.03
CA ALA A 588 -48.98 -45.61 -48.52
C ALA A 588 -49.55 -46.88 -49.19
N ASP A 589 -49.09 -47.20 -50.40
CA ASP A 589 -49.51 -48.36 -51.17
C ASP A 589 -48.58 -49.57 -50.97
N ALA A 590 -47.49 -49.42 -50.19
CA ALA A 590 -46.55 -50.49 -49.88
C ALA A 590 -47.11 -51.41 -48.79
N VAL A 591 -46.98 -52.72 -48.99
CA VAL A 591 -47.46 -53.75 -48.07
C VAL A 591 -46.47 -53.95 -46.94
N TYR A 592 -46.92 -53.87 -45.69
CA TYR A 592 -46.08 -54.17 -44.53
C TYR A 592 -45.75 -55.66 -44.44
N LEU A 593 -44.47 -55.98 -44.26
CA LEU A 593 -43.96 -57.35 -44.25
C LEU A 593 -43.62 -57.86 -42.85
N GLY A 594 -43.19 -56.98 -41.94
CA GLY A 594 -42.86 -57.33 -40.56
C GLY A 594 -41.79 -56.46 -39.92
N GLN A 595 -41.33 -56.87 -38.74
CA GLN A 595 -40.25 -56.23 -37.98
C GLN A 595 -39.20 -57.24 -37.51
N GLY A 596 -37.94 -56.82 -37.42
CA GLY A 596 -36.81 -57.67 -37.00
C GLY A 596 -35.46 -57.13 -37.45
N LEU A 597 -34.35 -57.73 -37.00
CA LEU A 597 -33.01 -57.34 -37.45
C LEU A 597 -32.69 -57.79 -38.88
N THR A 598 -33.41 -58.81 -39.37
CA THR A 598 -33.34 -59.31 -40.74
C THR A 598 -34.73 -59.72 -41.19
N PHE A 599 -34.99 -59.66 -42.50
CA PHE A 599 -36.25 -60.14 -43.07
C PHE A 599 -36.03 -60.86 -44.40
N THR A 600 -36.62 -62.05 -44.56
CA THR A 600 -36.53 -62.83 -45.80
C THR A 600 -37.87 -62.87 -46.50
N HIS A 601 -37.91 -62.34 -47.73
CA HIS A 601 -39.07 -62.40 -48.62
C HIS A 601 -38.89 -63.56 -49.60
N THR A 602 -39.78 -64.56 -49.51
CA THR A 602 -39.69 -65.83 -50.27
C THR A 602 -40.74 -65.93 -51.37
N GLY A 603 -40.46 -66.71 -52.42
CA GLY A 603 -41.40 -66.97 -53.52
C GLY A 603 -41.32 -65.96 -54.66
N LEU A 604 -40.13 -65.43 -54.91
CA LEU A 604 -39.86 -64.36 -55.88
C LEU A 604 -39.42 -64.94 -57.23
N ALA A 605 -39.71 -64.24 -58.33
CA ALA A 605 -39.35 -64.64 -59.69
C ALA A 605 -37.88 -64.32 -59.99
N PHE A 606 -37.19 -65.15 -60.78
CA PHE A 606 -35.78 -65.02 -61.18
C PHE A 606 -35.49 -63.80 -62.09
N ALA A 607 -34.31 -63.19 -61.95
CA ALA A 607 -33.86 -61.98 -62.67
C ALA A 607 -34.91 -60.85 -62.68
N ARG A 608 -35.64 -60.71 -61.56
CA ARG A 608 -36.76 -59.77 -61.41
C ARG A 608 -36.46 -58.82 -60.27
N GLU A 609 -36.61 -57.52 -60.54
CA GLU A 609 -36.52 -56.48 -59.53
C GLU A 609 -37.80 -56.41 -58.68
N TYR A 610 -37.59 -56.22 -57.38
CA TYR A 610 -38.56 -55.98 -56.34
C TYR A 610 -38.13 -54.75 -55.54
N PHE A 611 -39.09 -54.02 -54.99
CA PHE A 611 -38.81 -52.73 -54.36
C PHE A 611 -39.27 -52.76 -52.91
N TYR A 612 -38.35 -52.46 -52.00
CA TYR A 612 -38.58 -52.49 -50.57
C TYR A 612 -38.36 -51.13 -49.94
N TYR A 613 -39.08 -50.86 -48.87
CA TYR A 613 -38.84 -49.71 -48.00
C TYR A 613 -38.56 -50.24 -46.60
N VAL A 614 -37.41 -49.86 -46.05
CA VAL A 614 -36.97 -50.30 -44.72
C VAL A 614 -36.71 -49.09 -43.85
N ARG A 615 -37.17 -49.10 -42.60
CA ARG A 615 -36.84 -48.04 -41.64
C ARG A 615 -36.41 -48.62 -40.30
N SER A 616 -35.60 -47.87 -39.58
CA SER A 616 -35.18 -48.19 -38.21
C SER A 616 -36.24 -47.71 -37.21
N ALA A 617 -36.42 -48.46 -36.13
CA ALA A 617 -37.32 -48.12 -35.04
C ALA A 617 -36.68 -48.48 -33.69
N ASN A 618 -36.67 -47.54 -32.74
CA ASN A 618 -36.25 -47.78 -31.36
C ASN A 618 -37.23 -47.08 -30.39
N ALA A 619 -36.96 -47.15 -29.09
CA ALA A 619 -37.80 -46.54 -28.05
C ALA A 619 -37.91 -45.00 -28.16
N TYR A 620 -37.04 -44.34 -28.93
CA TYR A 620 -36.96 -42.88 -29.08
C TYR A 620 -37.57 -42.37 -30.40
N GLY A 621 -37.98 -43.25 -31.31
CA GLY A 621 -38.65 -42.88 -32.57
C GLY A 621 -38.42 -43.85 -33.72
N LYS A 622 -38.95 -43.49 -34.90
CA LYS A 622 -38.74 -44.20 -36.18
C LYS A 622 -37.98 -43.29 -37.15
N SER A 623 -37.13 -43.86 -37.98
CA SER A 623 -36.44 -43.14 -39.04
C SER A 623 -37.33 -42.94 -40.28
N ASP A 624 -36.86 -42.13 -41.23
CA ASP A 624 -37.34 -42.18 -42.61
C ASP A 624 -37.01 -43.52 -43.27
N PHE A 625 -37.59 -43.78 -44.44
CA PHE A 625 -37.42 -45.04 -45.16
C PHE A 625 -36.18 -45.02 -46.05
N LEU A 626 -35.34 -46.06 -45.93
CA LEU A 626 -34.40 -46.47 -46.95
C LEU A 626 -35.16 -47.22 -48.06
N PHE A 627 -35.11 -46.72 -49.28
CA PHE A 627 -35.58 -47.45 -50.45
C PHE A 627 -34.52 -48.44 -50.90
N VAL A 628 -34.90 -49.71 -51.02
CA VAL A 628 -34.01 -50.83 -51.37
C VAL A 628 -34.58 -51.55 -52.58
N PRO A 629 -34.15 -51.19 -53.81
CA PRO A 629 -34.39 -52.03 -54.97
C PRO A 629 -33.54 -53.29 -54.87
N ALA A 630 -34.14 -54.45 -55.10
CA ALA A 630 -33.48 -55.73 -54.99
C ALA A 630 -33.97 -56.66 -56.09
N ALA A 631 -33.05 -57.20 -56.89
CA ALA A 631 -33.36 -58.21 -57.88
C ALA A 631 -32.96 -59.60 -57.36
N THR A 632 -33.75 -60.62 -57.69
CA THR A 632 -33.26 -62.01 -57.62
C THR A 632 -32.05 -62.16 -58.57
N SER A 633 -31.03 -62.93 -58.16
CA SER A 633 -29.68 -62.97 -58.76
C SER A 633 -29.67 -63.06 -60.30
N SER A 634 -28.85 -62.26 -60.98
CA SER A 634 -28.71 -62.27 -62.45
C SER A 634 -27.31 -62.62 -62.99
N ASP A 635 -26.31 -62.87 -62.14
CA ASP A 635 -24.95 -63.30 -62.55
C ASP A 635 -24.28 -63.99 -61.36
N PRO A 636 -23.53 -65.10 -61.52
CA PRO A 636 -22.67 -65.53 -60.43
C PRO A 636 -21.20 -65.05 -60.51
N THR A 637 -20.65 -64.51 -61.63
CA THR A 637 -19.18 -64.30 -61.70
C THR A 637 -18.61 -63.28 -62.71
N GLN A 638 -19.37 -62.70 -63.65
CA GLN A 638 -18.79 -62.02 -64.84
C GLN A 638 -18.73 -60.48 -64.82
N MET A 639 -19.33 -59.79 -63.84
CA MET A 639 -19.43 -58.31 -63.88
C MET A 639 -18.25 -57.53 -63.25
N LEU A 640 -17.26 -58.19 -62.63
CA LEU A 640 -16.25 -57.53 -61.76
C LEU A 640 -14.92 -57.11 -62.43
N GLU A 641 -14.59 -57.57 -63.64
CA GLU A 641 -13.25 -57.32 -64.25
C GLU A 641 -13.20 -56.08 -65.18
N VAL A 642 -14.35 -55.52 -65.58
CA VAL A 642 -14.44 -54.45 -66.61
C VAL A 642 -14.39 -53.02 -66.03
N ILE A 643 -14.79 -52.81 -64.77
CA ILE A 643 -15.01 -51.47 -64.20
C ILE A 643 -13.70 -50.78 -63.76
N ALA A 644 -12.63 -51.54 -63.51
CA ALA A 644 -11.38 -50.99 -62.97
C ALA A 644 -10.57 -50.12 -63.96
N GLY A 645 -10.65 -50.38 -65.27
CA GLY A 645 -9.83 -49.68 -66.28
C GLY A 645 -10.41 -48.37 -66.83
N GLN A 646 -11.72 -48.13 -66.69
CA GLN A 646 -12.39 -46.97 -67.31
C GLN A 646 -12.39 -45.70 -66.44
N ILE A 647 -12.09 -45.82 -65.14
CA ILE A 647 -12.17 -44.69 -64.19
C ILE A 647 -10.93 -43.77 -64.33
N THR A 648 -9.76 -44.34 -64.62
CA THR A 648 -8.47 -43.60 -64.68
C THR A 648 -8.25 -42.78 -65.97
N GLU A 649 -8.90 -43.12 -67.09
CA GLU A 649 -8.74 -42.37 -68.37
C GLU A 649 -9.72 -41.20 -68.54
N SER A 650 -10.74 -41.10 -67.68
CA SER A 650 -11.77 -40.05 -67.78
C SER A 650 -11.25 -38.66 -67.37
N GLU A 651 -11.84 -37.59 -67.91
CA GLU A 651 -11.51 -36.20 -67.53
C GLU A 651 -11.67 -35.94 -66.03
N LEU A 652 -12.58 -36.67 -65.37
CA LEU A 652 -12.75 -36.63 -63.91
C LEU A 652 -11.58 -37.28 -63.16
N GLY A 653 -11.02 -38.37 -63.69
CA GLY A 653 -9.83 -39.03 -63.13
C GLY A 653 -8.57 -38.16 -63.25
N LYS A 654 -8.41 -37.44 -64.37
CA LYS A 654 -7.32 -36.47 -64.56
C LYS A 654 -7.45 -35.27 -63.61
N GLU A 655 -8.64 -34.73 -63.43
CA GLU A 655 -8.90 -33.59 -62.53
C GLU A 655 -8.70 -33.97 -61.06
N LEU A 656 -9.13 -35.18 -60.66
CA LEU A 656 -8.87 -35.70 -59.31
C LEU A 656 -7.38 -35.94 -59.06
N THR A 657 -6.64 -36.46 -60.04
CA THR A 657 -5.18 -36.68 -59.91
C THR A 657 -4.42 -35.34 -59.85
N SER A 658 -4.83 -34.33 -60.64
CA SER A 658 -4.27 -32.97 -60.61
C SER A 658 -4.45 -32.29 -59.24
N ARG A 659 -5.64 -32.43 -58.62
CA ARG A 659 -5.89 -31.91 -57.26
C ARG A 659 -5.15 -32.66 -56.16
N ILE A 660 -4.94 -33.97 -56.33
CA ILE A 660 -4.14 -34.78 -55.39
C ILE A 660 -2.65 -34.40 -55.49
N ASP A 661 -2.13 -34.16 -56.69
CA ASP A 661 -0.73 -33.73 -56.87
C ASP A 661 -0.43 -32.36 -56.21
N LEU A 662 -1.42 -31.48 -56.04
CA LEU A 662 -1.29 -30.22 -55.28
C LEU A 662 -1.15 -30.45 -53.75
N VAL A 663 -1.46 -31.64 -53.25
CA VAL A 663 -1.31 -32.00 -51.83
C VAL A 663 0.09 -32.55 -51.57
N ASP A 664 0.60 -33.44 -52.43
CA ASP A 664 1.81 -34.24 -52.15
C ASP A 664 3.07 -33.81 -52.92
N LYS A 665 2.94 -33.08 -54.05
CA LYS A 665 4.08 -32.66 -54.88
C LYS A 665 4.30 -31.15 -54.84
N ASN A 666 5.47 -30.72 -55.32
CA ASN A 666 5.86 -29.31 -55.38
C ASN A 666 5.40 -28.69 -56.72
N GLY A 667 4.60 -27.63 -56.66
CA GLY A 667 4.17 -26.86 -57.83
C GLY A 667 3.24 -25.69 -57.48
N PRO A 668 2.88 -24.84 -58.46
CA PRO A 668 2.04 -23.65 -58.26
C PRO A 668 0.68 -23.99 -57.64
N GLY A 669 0.34 -23.39 -56.50
CA GLY A 669 -0.88 -23.61 -55.73
C GLY A 669 -0.84 -24.81 -54.78
N SER A 670 0.28 -25.54 -54.71
CA SER A 670 0.43 -26.72 -53.84
C SER A 670 0.53 -26.34 -52.36
N VAL A 671 0.20 -27.30 -51.49
CA VAL A 671 0.38 -27.15 -50.03
C VAL A 671 1.86 -26.91 -49.70
N ASN A 672 2.77 -27.60 -50.37
CA ASN A 672 4.21 -27.43 -50.15
C ASN A 672 4.73 -26.04 -50.58
N GLU A 673 4.22 -25.46 -51.67
CA GLU A 673 4.57 -24.09 -52.09
C GLU A 673 4.07 -23.08 -51.07
N ARG A 674 2.80 -23.17 -50.65
CA ARG A 674 2.22 -22.25 -49.64
C ARG A 674 2.92 -22.36 -48.29
N VAL A 675 3.32 -23.56 -47.88
CA VAL A 675 4.13 -23.77 -46.67
C VAL A 675 5.55 -23.21 -46.85
N GLY A 676 6.12 -23.31 -48.05
CA GLY A 676 7.40 -22.69 -48.41
C GLY A 676 7.36 -21.17 -48.36
N GLU A 677 6.31 -20.55 -48.90
CA GLU A 677 6.07 -19.10 -48.86
C GLU A 677 5.91 -18.59 -47.43
N VAL A 678 5.06 -19.23 -46.63
CA VAL A 678 4.89 -18.89 -45.21
C VAL A 678 6.20 -19.05 -44.43
N ARG A 679 7.02 -20.06 -44.76
CA ARG A 679 8.34 -20.24 -44.14
C ARG A 679 9.32 -19.15 -44.57
N SER A 680 9.24 -18.68 -45.81
CA SER A 680 10.06 -17.56 -46.30
C SER A 680 9.65 -16.24 -45.63
N GLU A 681 8.35 -15.95 -45.55
CA GLU A 681 7.81 -14.78 -44.84
C GLU A 681 8.18 -14.79 -43.35
N LEU A 682 8.09 -15.95 -42.70
CA LEU A 682 8.49 -16.10 -41.30
C LEU A 682 9.99 -15.88 -41.12
N ASN A 683 10.83 -16.40 -42.03
CA ASN A 683 12.27 -16.18 -41.99
C ASN A 683 12.63 -14.69 -42.22
N GLU A 684 11.92 -13.99 -43.09
CA GLU A 684 12.09 -12.54 -43.30
C GLU A 684 11.67 -11.74 -42.07
N GLN A 685 10.56 -12.11 -41.41
CA GLN A 685 10.15 -11.47 -40.16
C GLN A 685 11.16 -11.72 -39.04
N VAL A 686 11.68 -12.94 -38.91
CA VAL A 686 12.74 -13.27 -37.93
C VAL A 686 14.03 -12.50 -38.23
N ALA A 687 14.41 -12.37 -39.51
CA ALA A 687 15.55 -11.55 -39.90
C ALA A 687 15.33 -10.06 -39.56
N GLY A 688 14.12 -9.53 -39.76
CA GLY A 688 13.74 -8.18 -39.38
C GLY A 688 13.83 -7.93 -37.86
N VAL A 689 13.34 -8.87 -37.06
CA VAL A 689 13.45 -8.82 -35.59
C VAL A 689 14.91 -8.91 -35.15
N ASN A 690 15.71 -9.80 -35.75
CA ASN A 690 17.14 -9.92 -35.43
C ASN A 690 17.89 -8.62 -35.75
N ASN A 691 17.63 -8.00 -36.91
CA ASN A 691 18.23 -6.71 -37.28
C ASN A 691 17.80 -5.59 -36.31
N ALA A 692 16.54 -5.58 -35.86
CA ALA A 692 16.07 -4.63 -34.86
C ALA A 692 16.76 -4.83 -33.49
N ILE A 693 16.94 -6.09 -33.07
CA ILE A 693 17.67 -6.44 -31.84
C ILE A 693 19.14 -6.00 -31.95
N GLU A 694 19.80 -6.23 -33.08
CA GLU A 694 21.17 -5.77 -33.30
C GLU A 694 21.27 -4.24 -33.28
N THR A 695 20.31 -3.54 -33.87
CA THR A 695 20.23 -2.07 -33.84
C THR A 695 20.10 -1.55 -32.40
N VAL A 696 19.22 -2.15 -31.59
CA VAL A 696 19.07 -1.82 -30.16
C VAL A 696 20.33 -2.14 -29.37
N LYS A 697 20.99 -3.26 -29.66
CA LYS A 697 22.24 -3.64 -29.00
C LYS A 697 23.37 -2.64 -29.31
N SER A 698 23.43 -2.14 -30.55
CA SER A 698 24.37 -1.08 -30.94
C SER A 698 24.07 0.21 -30.17
N SER A 699 22.81 0.67 -30.15
CA SER A 699 22.46 1.93 -29.48
C SER A 699 22.69 1.88 -27.96
N VAL A 700 22.48 0.73 -27.31
CA VAL A 700 22.83 0.51 -25.91
C VAL A 700 24.34 0.55 -25.69
N THR A 701 25.11 -0.02 -26.62
CA THR A 701 26.58 0.02 -26.56
C THR A 701 27.10 1.45 -26.74
N ASP A 702 26.53 2.21 -27.66
CA ASP A 702 26.87 3.62 -27.90
C ASP A 702 26.54 4.48 -26.69
N ALA A 703 25.34 4.32 -26.09
CA ALA A 703 24.95 5.02 -24.87
C ALA A 703 25.87 4.68 -23.68
N ARG A 704 26.31 3.42 -23.57
CA ARG A 704 27.28 3.01 -22.55
C ARG A 704 28.63 3.68 -22.74
N ASN A 705 29.11 3.74 -23.98
CA ASN A 705 30.39 4.37 -24.32
C ASN A 705 30.33 5.89 -24.06
N GLU A 706 29.21 6.54 -24.39
CA GLU A 706 28.99 7.95 -24.11
C GLU A 706 28.96 8.25 -22.61
N LEU A 707 28.25 7.42 -21.82
CA LEU A 707 28.25 7.54 -20.36
C LEU A 707 29.64 7.33 -19.77
N GLN A 708 30.41 6.38 -20.31
CA GLN A 708 31.78 6.14 -19.86
C GLN A 708 32.71 7.31 -20.20
N GLN A 709 32.51 7.98 -21.35
CA GLN A 709 33.24 9.21 -21.68
C GLN A 709 32.86 10.38 -20.75
N GLN A 710 31.57 10.54 -20.43
CA GLN A 710 31.12 11.57 -19.48
C GLN A 710 31.71 11.36 -18.09
N LEU A 711 31.71 10.11 -17.60
CA LEU A 711 32.35 9.77 -16.31
C LEU A 711 33.85 10.08 -16.33
N ALA A 712 34.57 9.73 -17.41
CA ALA A 712 35.99 10.03 -17.53
C ALA A 712 36.28 11.55 -17.59
N ALA A 713 35.40 12.34 -18.22
CA ALA A 713 35.52 13.79 -18.24
C ALA A 713 35.30 14.40 -16.84
N VAL A 714 34.31 13.90 -16.10
CA VAL A 714 34.05 14.30 -14.71
C VAL A 714 35.26 13.96 -13.82
N ASP A 715 35.83 12.77 -13.96
CA ASP A 715 37.03 12.38 -13.21
C ASP A 715 38.20 13.34 -13.48
N GLN A 716 38.40 13.75 -14.74
CA GLN A 716 39.44 14.73 -15.09
C GLN A 716 39.17 16.11 -14.50
N GLU A 717 37.93 16.59 -14.51
CA GLU A 717 37.56 17.87 -13.89
C GLU A 717 37.74 17.85 -12.37
N VAL A 718 37.38 16.73 -11.72
CA VAL A 718 37.57 16.55 -10.27
C VAL A 718 39.06 16.54 -9.91
N GLU A 719 39.89 15.82 -10.67
CA GLU A 719 41.33 15.79 -10.44
C GLU A 719 42.01 17.15 -10.72
N ALA A 720 41.55 17.88 -11.74
CA ALA A 720 42.00 19.25 -11.99
C ALA A 720 41.64 20.19 -10.83
N ALA A 721 40.40 20.12 -10.34
CA ALA A 721 39.95 20.91 -9.20
C ALA A 721 40.71 20.56 -7.90
N ARG A 722 41.02 19.28 -7.68
CA ARG A 722 41.88 18.83 -6.57
C ARG A 722 43.29 19.40 -6.68
N SER A 723 43.90 19.35 -7.86
CA SER A 723 45.24 19.89 -8.09
C SER A 723 45.30 21.40 -7.88
N GLU A 724 44.31 22.15 -8.37
CA GLU A 724 44.22 23.61 -8.19
C GLU A 724 44.04 23.97 -6.70
N LEU A 725 43.15 23.25 -6.00
CA LEU A 725 42.95 23.45 -4.56
C LEU A 725 44.23 23.17 -3.77
N GLN A 726 44.96 22.10 -4.12
CA GLN A 726 46.23 21.77 -3.49
C GLN A 726 47.28 22.86 -3.74
N GLN A 727 47.31 23.45 -4.95
CA GLN A 727 48.20 24.55 -5.28
C GLN A 727 47.85 25.83 -4.49
N GLN A 728 46.56 26.12 -4.30
CA GLN A 728 46.10 27.23 -3.45
C GLN A 728 46.47 27.00 -1.98
N ILE A 729 46.28 25.79 -1.45
CA ILE A 729 46.69 25.42 -0.08
C ILE A 729 48.20 25.59 0.09
N ASN A 730 49.00 25.15 -0.88
CA ASN A 730 50.46 25.29 -0.83
C ASN A 730 50.89 26.77 -0.87
N THR A 731 50.20 27.60 -1.65
CA THR A 731 50.47 29.04 -1.76
C THR A 731 50.13 29.78 -0.46
N VAL A 732 48.98 29.47 0.13
CA VAL A 732 48.57 29.99 1.45
C VAL A 732 49.53 29.55 2.55
N SER A 733 49.94 28.28 2.55
CA SER A 733 50.89 27.73 3.52
C SER A 733 52.26 28.40 3.39
N ALA A 734 52.72 28.68 2.17
CA ALA A 734 53.94 29.44 1.93
C ALA A 734 53.83 30.90 2.41
N LEU A 735 52.69 31.56 2.18
CA LEU A 735 52.42 32.92 2.66
C LEU A 735 52.38 32.99 4.19
N ALA A 736 51.72 32.05 4.86
CA ALA A 736 51.71 31.93 6.32
C ALA A 736 53.12 31.70 6.88
N GLY A 737 53.91 30.82 6.25
CA GLY A 737 55.31 30.56 6.63
C GLY A 737 56.26 31.76 6.43
N SER A 738 55.90 32.73 5.59
CA SER A 738 56.71 33.93 5.30
C SER A 738 56.57 35.07 6.33
N LEU A 739 55.63 34.96 7.28
CA LEU A 739 55.31 35.99 8.27
C LEU A 739 55.50 35.54 9.73
N PRO A 740 56.60 34.87 10.12
CA PRO A 740 56.76 34.40 11.50
C PRO A 740 56.84 35.56 12.50
N TYR A 741 56.21 35.39 13.67
CA TYR A 741 56.42 36.31 14.79
C TYR A 741 57.84 36.18 15.34
N HIS A 742 58.51 37.32 15.53
CA HIS A 742 59.85 37.44 16.09
C HIS A 742 59.79 38.27 17.36
N LYS A 743 60.01 37.62 18.50
CA LYS A 743 59.94 38.26 19.84
C LYS A 743 60.85 39.48 20.02
N ASP A 744 61.97 39.54 19.28
CA ASP A 744 62.97 40.60 19.40
C ASP A 744 62.72 41.82 18.49
N LYS A 745 61.65 41.75 17.67
CA LYS A 745 61.23 42.80 16.74
C LYS A 745 60.02 43.56 17.28
N ALA A 746 60.01 44.87 17.11
CA ALA A 746 58.82 45.68 17.32
C ALA A 746 58.02 45.76 16.02
N TYR A 747 56.71 45.71 16.11
CA TYR A 747 55.80 45.71 14.96
C TYR A 747 54.99 46.99 14.95
N THR A 748 54.76 47.59 13.78
CA THR A 748 53.94 48.79 13.65
C THR A 748 52.49 48.43 13.37
N LEU A 749 51.58 49.39 13.58
CA LEU A 749 50.17 49.27 13.23
C LEU A 749 49.99 48.62 11.84
N ASN A 750 49.06 47.68 11.74
CA ASN A 750 48.70 46.91 10.56
C ASN A 750 49.72 45.89 10.04
N GLN A 751 50.90 45.74 10.66
CA GLN A 751 51.82 44.65 10.32
C GLN A 751 51.27 43.29 10.78
N GLY A 752 51.37 42.29 9.92
CA GLY A 752 50.86 40.93 10.16
C GLY A 752 51.95 39.96 10.59
N VAL A 753 51.59 39.01 11.44
CA VAL A 753 52.45 37.91 11.90
C VAL A 753 51.64 36.63 12.10
N LEU A 754 52.28 35.47 11.96
CA LEU A 754 51.74 34.18 12.31
C LEU A 754 51.98 33.91 13.80
N GLY A 755 50.90 33.67 14.54
CA GLY A 755 50.94 33.24 15.94
C GLY A 755 51.39 31.78 16.08
N ALA A 756 51.83 31.39 17.28
CA ALA A 756 52.25 30.01 17.56
C ALA A 756 51.10 29.00 17.51
N ASP A 757 49.86 29.49 17.54
CA ASP A 757 48.60 28.76 17.35
C ASP A 757 48.20 28.58 15.88
N GLY A 758 49.05 29.02 14.93
CA GLY A 758 48.85 28.84 13.50
C GLY A 758 47.89 29.85 12.86
N LYS A 759 47.47 30.89 13.58
CA LYS A 759 46.56 31.93 13.06
C LYS A 759 47.30 33.21 12.67
N LEU A 760 46.75 33.93 11.70
CA LEU A 760 47.27 35.20 11.22
C LEU A 760 46.73 36.36 12.05
N TYR A 761 47.63 37.10 12.67
CA TYR A 761 47.33 38.24 13.53
C TYR A 761 47.83 39.54 12.93
N GLN A 762 47.03 40.60 13.02
CA GLN A 762 47.41 41.93 12.61
C GLN A 762 47.58 42.85 13.83
N ALA A 763 48.64 43.65 13.82
CA ALA A 763 48.91 44.61 14.87
C ALA A 763 47.84 45.72 14.88
N LEU A 764 47.06 45.83 15.96
CA LEU A 764 46.05 46.87 16.18
C LEU A 764 46.65 48.25 16.51
N LYS A 765 47.93 48.28 16.87
CA LYS A 765 48.75 49.46 17.15
C LYS A 765 50.22 49.05 17.17
N ALA A 766 51.14 49.99 17.42
CA ALA A 766 52.55 49.65 17.60
C ALA A 766 52.71 48.63 18.73
N VAL A 767 53.33 47.48 18.42
CA VAL A 767 53.56 46.36 19.32
C VAL A 767 55.03 46.39 19.78
N PRO A 768 55.29 46.66 21.07
CA PRO A 768 56.63 46.57 21.63
C PRO A 768 57.16 45.13 21.58
N LYS A 769 58.49 44.97 21.66
CA LYS A 769 59.16 43.66 21.69
C LYS A 769 58.55 42.76 22.78
N ASN A 770 58.58 41.44 22.55
CA ASN A 770 58.13 40.39 23.47
C ASN A 770 56.63 40.41 23.85
N ASN A 771 55.77 40.94 22.98
CA ASN A 771 54.31 40.83 23.10
C ASN A 771 53.76 39.91 21.99
N PRO A 772 53.75 38.58 22.17
CA PRO A 772 53.30 37.65 21.15
C PRO A 772 51.77 37.68 20.98
N PRO A 773 51.24 37.38 19.78
CA PRO A 773 49.85 36.98 19.63
C PRO A 773 49.58 35.68 20.41
N PRO A 774 48.36 35.46 20.97
CA PRO A 774 47.17 36.29 20.88
C PRO A 774 47.03 37.27 22.06
N ASN A 775 47.83 38.32 22.11
CA ASN A 775 47.58 39.44 23.03
C ASN A 775 46.59 40.42 22.38
N ALA A 776 45.31 40.30 22.74
CA ALA A 776 44.20 41.10 22.21
C ALA A 776 44.37 42.64 22.37
N THR A 777 45.25 43.08 23.26
CA THR A 777 45.59 44.52 23.39
C THR A 777 46.34 45.03 22.17
N TYR A 778 47.15 44.18 21.54
CA TYR A 778 48.08 44.56 20.47
C TYR A 778 47.77 43.88 19.14
N TRP A 779 47.09 42.73 19.16
CA TRP A 779 46.86 41.88 18.00
C TRP A 779 45.38 41.57 17.85
N THR A 780 44.86 41.73 16.63
CA THR A 780 43.55 41.18 16.25
C THR A 780 43.75 39.98 15.36
N ASP A 781 42.96 38.94 15.58
CA ASP A 781 42.87 37.82 14.66
C ASP A 781 42.27 38.35 13.35
N VAL A 782 43.03 38.28 12.27
CA VAL A 782 42.58 38.61 10.91
C VAL A 782 42.46 37.35 10.06
N GLY A 783 42.77 36.19 10.63
CA GLY A 783 42.76 34.88 10.00
C GLY A 783 41.38 34.24 9.90
N GLN A 784 40.31 35.03 9.76
CA GLN A 784 38.95 34.54 9.42
C GLN A 784 38.64 34.63 7.91
N ALA A 785 39.66 34.77 7.07
CA ALA A 785 39.49 35.00 5.63
C ALA A 785 39.96 33.84 4.73
N ILE A 786 39.95 32.60 5.21
CA ILE A 786 40.12 31.41 4.36
C ILE A 786 38.84 30.58 4.50
N VAL A 787 37.77 30.92 3.78
CA VAL A 787 37.53 30.44 2.41
C VAL A 787 37.80 28.93 2.27
N THR A 788 37.20 28.14 3.15
CA THR A 788 36.86 26.75 2.85
C THR A 788 35.37 26.49 2.92
N ALA A 789 34.56 27.42 3.44
CA ALA A 789 33.10 27.27 3.52
C ALA A 789 32.37 27.81 2.29
N ALA A 790 32.66 29.02 1.82
CA ALA A 790 31.95 29.60 0.67
C ALA A 790 32.31 28.94 -0.68
N GLY A 791 33.60 28.62 -0.89
CA GLY A 791 34.04 27.90 -2.08
C GLY A 791 33.61 26.43 -2.07
N THR A 792 33.59 25.79 -0.90
CA THR A 792 33.00 24.44 -0.77
C THR A 792 31.49 24.48 -0.87
N ALA A 793 30.80 25.52 -0.40
CA ALA A 793 29.35 25.67 -0.59
C ALA A 793 28.98 25.91 -2.05
N GLN A 794 29.77 26.66 -2.82
CA GLN A 794 29.54 26.78 -4.27
C GLN A 794 29.87 25.48 -5.02
N ARG A 795 30.92 24.75 -4.64
CA ARG A 795 31.23 23.44 -5.23
C ARG A 795 30.24 22.36 -4.82
N VAL A 796 29.80 22.35 -3.56
CA VAL A 796 28.74 21.46 -3.03
C VAL A 796 27.42 21.80 -3.69
N GLY A 797 27.07 23.08 -3.84
CA GLY A 797 25.87 23.48 -4.57
C GLY A 797 25.91 23.10 -6.06
N LYS A 798 27.08 23.19 -6.71
CA LYS A 798 27.26 22.67 -8.07
C LYS A 798 27.15 21.14 -8.11
N VAL A 799 27.80 20.44 -7.17
CA VAL A 799 27.72 18.98 -7.04
C VAL A 799 26.30 18.51 -6.71
N GLU A 800 25.54 19.23 -5.90
CA GLU A 800 24.13 18.97 -5.61
C GLU A 800 23.26 19.17 -6.85
N THR A 801 23.54 20.22 -7.63
CA THR A 801 22.84 20.47 -8.90
C THR A 801 23.15 19.37 -9.92
N ASP A 802 24.41 18.95 -10.01
CA ASP A 802 24.86 17.89 -10.92
C ASP A 802 24.30 16.53 -10.49
N VAL A 803 24.31 16.22 -9.18
CA VAL A 803 23.71 15.00 -8.61
C VAL A 803 22.19 15.00 -8.80
N SER A 804 21.52 16.13 -8.63
CA SER A 804 20.07 16.26 -8.89
C SER A 804 19.74 16.02 -10.36
N THR A 805 20.55 16.57 -11.26
CA THR A 805 20.40 16.38 -12.72
C THR A 805 20.68 14.92 -13.12
N LEU A 806 21.71 14.31 -12.52
CA LEU A 806 22.07 12.91 -12.73
C LEU A 806 20.99 11.97 -12.20
N ASN A 807 20.43 12.26 -11.03
CA ASN A 807 19.36 11.45 -10.43
C ASN A 807 18.08 11.55 -11.27
N GLY A 808 17.73 12.74 -11.76
CA GLY A 808 16.63 12.93 -12.71
C GLY A 808 16.84 12.16 -14.02
N THR A 809 18.07 12.17 -14.55
CA THR A 809 18.42 11.43 -15.77
C THR A 809 18.41 9.91 -15.53
N SER A 810 18.94 9.44 -14.40
CA SER A 810 18.94 8.03 -13.99
C SER A 810 17.52 7.51 -13.77
N THR A 811 16.65 8.35 -13.18
CA THR A 811 15.22 8.03 -13.01
C THR A 811 14.52 7.93 -14.36
N ALA A 812 14.74 8.92 -15.24
CA ALA A 812 14.17 8.88 -16.59
C ALA A 812 14.67 7.70 -17.43
N GLN A 813 15.93 7.29 -17.24
CA GLN A 813 16.50 6.08 -17.86
C GLN A 813 15.91 4.81 -17.25
N ALA A 814 15.73 4.74 -15.92
CA ALA A 814 15.08 3.63 -15.24
C ALA A 814 13.64 3.44 -15.72
N THR A 815 12.85 4.52 -15.83
CA THR A 815 11.49 4.47 -16.38
C THR A 815 11.46 3.99 -17.83
N LYS A 816 12.43 4.41 -18.65
CA LYS A 816 12.57 3.90 -20.02
C LYS A 816 12.95 2.41 -20.04
N ILE A 817 13.83 1.97 -19.14
CA ILE A 817 14.24 0.56 -19.02
C ILE A 817 13.04 -0.30 -18.57
N GLU A 818 12.26 0.14 -17.60
CA GLU A 818 11.03 -0.54 -17.16
C GLU A 818 9.98 -0.60 -18.28
N GLY A 819 9.84 0.48 -19.04
CA GLY A 819 9.00 0.51 -20.24
C GLY A 819 9.48 -0.48 -21.31
N LEU A 820 10.79 -0.56 -21.55
CA LEU A 820 11.39 -1.52 -22.47
C LEU A 820 11.29 -2.96 -21.95
N GLN A 821 11.41 -3.20 -20.64
CA GLN A 821 11.22 -4.51 -20.02
C GLN A 821 9.77 -4.99 -20.13
N SER A 822 8.81 -4.08 -19.93
CA SER A 822 7.38 -4.36 -20.11
C SER A 822 7.05 -4.68 -21.57
N GLY A 823 7.61 -3.90 -22.50
CA GLY A 823 7.52 -4.16 -23.93
C GLY A 823 8.13 -5.51 -24.32
N LEU A 824 9.34 -5.80 -23.85
CA LEU A 824 10.04 -7.06 -24.10
C LEU A 824 9.29 -8.27 -23.53
N THR A 825 8.70 -8.15 -22.33
CA THR A 825 7.90 -9.20 -21.71
C THR A 825 6.65 -9.49 -22.56
N THR A 826 5.99 -8.44 -23.04
CA THR A 826 4.84 -8.55 -23.95
C THR A 826 5.23 -9.21 -25.26
N THR A 827 6.32 -8.76 -25.88
CA THR A 827 6.85 -9.35 -27.12
C THR A 827 7.24 -10.81 -26.93
N ASN A 828 7.89 -11.16 -25.81
CA ASN A 828 8.27 -12.53 -25.50
C ASN A 828 7.04 -13.44 -25.30
N GLY A 829 5.99 -12.92 -24.68
CA GLY A 829 4.69 -13.60 -24.59
C GLY A 829 4.08 -13.85 -25.98
N ASN A 830 4.09 -12.85 -26.85
CA ASN A 830 3.57 -12.97 -28.21
C ASN A 830 4.38 -13.96 -29.07
N VAL A 831 5.71 -13.95 -28.97
CA VAL A 831 6.59 -14.91 -29.66
C VAL A 831 6.34 -16.33 -29.14
N THR A 832 6.19 -16.51 -27.83
CA THR A 832 5.86 -17.81 -27.23
C THR A 832 4.51 -18.33 -27.73
N ALA A 833 3.49 -17.47 -27.80
CA ALA A 833 2.17 -17.83 -28.33
C ALA A 833 2.25 -18.20 -29.82
N ALA A 834 3.01 -17.45 -30.62
CA ALA A 834 3.22 -17.76 -32.03
C ALA A 834 3.96 -19.09 -32.24
N GLN A 835 4.97 -19.37 -31.40
CA GLN A 835 5.73 -20.63 -31.45
C GLN A 835 4.85 -21.84 -31.05
N GLN A 836 4.01 -21.68 -30.03
CA GLN A 836 3.03 -22.71 -29.64
C GLN A 836 1.99 -22.95 -30.74
N ALA A 837 1.49 -21.90 -31.39
CA ALA A 837 0.57 -22.02 -32.53
C ALA A 837 1.23 -22.74 -33.71
N ALA A 838 2.49 -22.43 -34.02
CA ALA A 838 3.25 -23.12 -35.05
C ALA A 838 3.52 -24.60 -34.71
N GLN A 839 3.85 -24.92 -33.45
CA GLN A 839 4.01 -26.31 -33.00
C GLN A 839 2.69 -27.10 -33.01
N ALA A 840 1.58 -26.47 -32.61
CA ALA A 840 0.26 -27.07 -32.69
C ALA A 840 -0.12 -27.36 -34.15
N ALA A 841 0.14 -26.42 -35.07
CA ALA A 841 -0.07 -26.62 -36.51
C ALA A 841 0.80 -27.74 -37.08
N ALA A 842 2.09 -27.80 -36.71
CA ALA A 842 3.00 -28.85 -37.14
C ALA A 842 2.59 -30.24 -36.59
N THR A 843 2.15 -30.30 -35.34
CA THR A 843 1.67 -31.55 -34.70
C THR A 843 0.36 -32.01 -35.35
N ALA A 844 -0.56 -31.09 -35.64
CA ALA A 844 -1.80 -31.39 -36.34
C ALA A 844 -1.57 -31.85 -37.79
N ALA A 845 -0.55 -31.29 -38.46
CA ALA A 845 -0.14 -31.74 -39.79
C ALA A 845 0.53 -33.13 -39.74
N GLY A 846 1.41 -33.37 -38.76
CA GLY A 846 2.06 -34.67 -38.54
C GLY A 846 1.07 -35.79 -38.20
N ALA A 847 0.12 -35.54 -37.31
CA ALA A 847 -0.92 -36.49 -36.94
C ALA A 847 -1.86 -36.84 -38.11
N LYS A 848 -2.06 -35.92 -39.07
CA LYS A 848 -2.78 -36.23 -40.32
C LYS A 848 -1.92 -37.00 -41.32
N GLY A 849 -0.60 -36.82 -41.31
CA GLY A 849 0.34 -37.60 -42.11
C GLY A 849 0.45 -39.07 -41.69
N GLU A 850 0.43 -39.36 -40.39
CA GLU A 850 0.45 -40.74 -39.86
C GLU A 850 -0.82 -41.54 -40.19
N VAL A 851 -1.96 -40.88 -40.41
CA VAL A 851 -3.21 -41.55 -40.80
C VAL A 851 -3.21 -41.92 -42.31
N ILE A 852 -2.32 -41.31 -43.11
CA ILE A 852 -2.26 -41.52 -44.57
C ILE A 852 -1.15 -42.51 -44.97
N TYR A 853 -0.02 -42.53 -44.25
CA TYR A 853 0.99 -43.58 -44.38
C TYR A 853 0.82 -44.59 -43.25
N GLY A 854 -0.09 -45.54 -43.46
CA GLY A 854 -0.29 -46.66 -42.53
C GLY A 854 1.03 -47.37 -42.22
N THR A 855 1.21 -47.70 -40.94
CA THR A 855 2.02 -48.86 -40.54
C THR A 855 1.26 -50.14 -40.83
#